data_AF-A0A967EQE3-F1
#
_entry.id   AF-A0A967EQE3-F1
#
_cell.length_a   1.000
_cell.length_b   1.000
_cell.length_c   1.000
_cell.angle_alpha   90.00
_cell.angle_beta   90.00
_cell.angle_gamma   90.00
#
_symmetry.space_group_name_H-M   'P 1'
#
loop_
_entity.id
_entity.type
_entity.pdbx_description
1 polymer ?
#
loop_
_entity_poly.entity_id
_entity_poly.type
_entity_poly.pdbx_seq_one_letter_code
_entity_poly.pdbx_strand_id
1 'polypeptide(L)'
;MTNITHNHTGEHDHQDHDHRAQYVDPVCGMATGDENAFRSYEHEGRVYYFCSEHCLKTFKANPSEFGAAGEHGHHDDKIAAASYSDPVCGMSTADPNAFTPHDHEGKTYYFCSDHCLAKFKSDPGSYTGGGTEEKPPDDKSGGVYSCPMHPEIEQDVPGTCPKCGMALEPITPAAPATRIEYTCPMHPEIVQDGPGTCPKCGMALEPRAISMEEEEGNPEYDYMRKRFIFGAILTTPLVIIAMRDLIPGGHVLENLISGKALGWLELILATPVVLWAGWPFYVRGVQSVINKSLNMFTLIGLGVSVTYCYSLIGVLFPQIFPAAIRRPDGSVGVYFEAAAVIVTLILLGQVMELRARSQTGAAIKALLGLAPKTARKINEDGSEADIPLEHVKTGDILRVRPGEKVPVDGLVIDGTSAVDEAMISGEPIPARKQAGDKVIGATVNGTGALTIRAEKVGSDTLLARIVQMVADAQRSRAPIQKMADLVAGYFVPVVIAIAIIAFGGWYLFGPDPKLAHALIAAVSVLIIACPCALGLATPMSIMVATGKGATMGVLFKNAEAIETLRKINTLVVDKTGTLTLGKPKLTGVVPAAGMEEKRLLLLAASLEKTSEHPLAAAIVAGAGERQVSLAEPDDFDSHTGKGVAGAVDGTRVLLGNLKLMEDFSVDTSELADRAEAMRTEG
;
A
#
# COMPACT_ATOMS: atom_id res chain seq x y z
N MET A 1 52.46 -16.20 55.95
CA MET A 1 52.47 -17.49 55.23
C MET A 1 52.20 -17.18 53.76
N THR A 2 53.24 -17.37 52.93
CA THR A 2 53.24 -17.62 51.46
C THR A 2 51.92 -17.40 50.69
N ASN A 3 51.80 -16.35 49.85
CA ASN A 3 52.13 -16.27 48.39
C ASN A 3 51.17 -17.14 47.51
N ILE A 4 50.57 -16.75 46.37
CA ILE A 4 50.88 -15.77 45.30
C ILE A 4 49.65 -15.59 44.35
N THR A 5 49.68 -14.48 43.61
CA THR A 5 48.88 -13.87 42.50
C THR A 5 48.48 -14.70 41.26
N HIS A 6 47.42 -14.32 40.50
CA HIS A 6 47.45 -13.60 39.18
C HIS A 6 46.10 -13.56 38.41
N ASN A 7 46.11 -12.81 37.29
CA ASN A 7 45.06 -12.07 36.57
C ASN A 7 44.50 -12.78 35.31
N HIS A 8 43.30 -12.33 34.88
CA HIS A 8 42.78 -12.09 33.51
C HIS A 8 42.42 -13.20 32.47
N THR A 9 41.38 -12.80 31.69
CA THR A 9 40.93 -13.13 30.31
C THR A 9 40.12 -14.41 30.06
N GLY A 10 39.02 -14.26 29.31
CA GLY A 10 38.07 -15.32 28.96
C GLY A 10 38.18 -15.80 27.51
N GLU A 11 37.35 -16.77 27.15
CA GLU A 11 37.10 -17.22 25.78
C GLU A 11 35.81 -18.05 25.72
N HIS A 12 35.14 -17.96 24.56
CA HIS A 12 33.95 -18.72 24.17
C HIS A 12 34.29 -20.19 23.93
N ASP A 13 33.37 -21.12 24.23
CA ASP A 13 33.31 -22.37 23.49
C ASP A 13 31.88 -22.94 23.41
N HIS A 14 31.56 -23.46 22.23
CA HIS A 14 30.29 -24.06 21.85
C HIS A 14 30.23 -25.51 22.34
N GLN A 15 29.14 -25.92 22.98
CA GLN A 15 28.87 -27.33 23.30
C GLN A 15 27.50 -27.79 22.81
N ASP A 16 27.56 -28.77 21.91
CA ASP A 16 26.73 -29.97 21.75
C ASP A 16 25.19 -29.83 21.73
N HIS A 17 24.63 -29.94 20.51
CA HIS A 17 23.23 -30.32 20.31
C HIS A 17 23.08 -31.84 20.28
N ASP A 18 22.40 -32.32 21.32
CA ASP A 18 22.01 -33.70 21.61
C ASP A 18 21.05 -34.30 20.56
N HIS A 19 21.28 -35.54 20.15
CA HIS A 19 20.45 -36.29 19.20
C HIS A 19 19.11 -36.70 19.84
N ARG A 20 18.00 -36.02 19.50
CA ARG A 20 16.64 -36.48 19.83
C ARG A 20 16.21 -37.59 18.86
N ALA A 21 15.83 -38.75 19.38
CA ALA A 21 15.24 -39.84 18.62
C ALA A 21 13.95 -39.37 17.92
N GLN A 22 13.91 -39.48 16.60
CA GLN A 22 12.75 -39.11 15.78
C GLN A 22 11.81 -40.31 15.63
N TYR A 23 10.54 -40.14 16.00
CA TYR A 23 9.48 -41.12 15.73
C TYR A 23 8.91 -40.87 14.34
N VAL A 24 8.84 -41.89 13.48
CA VAL A 24 8.38 -41.75 12.09
C VAL A 24 7.01 -42.41 11.97
N ASP A 25 6.01 -41.66 11.49
CA ASP A 25 4.69 -42.21 11.19
C ASP A 25 4.80 -43.21 10.01
N PRO A 26 4.43 -44.49 10.19
CA PRO A 26 4.63 -45.53 9.17
C PRO A 26 3.72 -45.39 7.95
N VAL A 27 2.64 -44.59 8.02
CA VAL A 27 1.70 -44.39 6.90
C VAL A 27 2.16 -43.27 5.98
N CYS A 28 2.72 -42.18 6.54
CA CYS A 28 3.09 -41.00 5.75
C CYS A 28 4.59 -40.66 5.75
N GLY A 29 5.40 -41.32 6.58
CA GLY A 29 6.85 -41.09 6.66
C GLY A 29 7.26 -39.82 7.40
N MET A 30 6.33 -39.13 8.07
CA MET A 30 6.62 -37.89 8.79
C MET A 30 7.41 -38.17 10.08
N ALA A 31 8.63 -37.62 10.17
CA ALA A 31 9.49 -37.71 11.36
C ALA A 31 9.14 -36.61 12.38
N THR A 32 8.98 -36.97 13.66
CA THR A 32 8.57 -36.06 14.73
C THR A 32 9.43 -36.23 15.99
N GLY A 33 9.59 -35.16 16.78
CA GLY A 33 10.55 -35.08 17.89
C GLY A 33 9.96 -34.94 19.30
N ASP A 34 8.65 -35.18 19.49
CA ASP A 34 7.99 -34.99 20.80
C ASP A 34 6.96 -36.10 21.07
N GLU A 35 7.08 -36.77 22.21
CA GLU A 35 6.33 -37.99 22.59
C GLU A 35 4.88 -37.72 23.01
N ASN A 36 4.55 -36.49 23.40
CA ASN A 36 3.25 -36.13 23.99
C ASN A 36 2.26 -35.44 23.03
N ALA A 37 2.59 -35.30 21.74
CA ALA A 37 1.73 -34.62 20.76
C ALA A 37 0.84 -35.59 19.93
N PHE A 38 0.88 -36.90 20.18
CA PHE A 38 0.39 -37.89 19.22
C PHE A 38 -0.45 -39.03 19.81
N ARG A 39 -1.22 -39.69 18.94
CA ARG A 39 -1.98 -40.91 19.26
C ARG A 39 -1.09 -42.13 18.98
N SER A 40 -1.07 -43.09 19.90
CA SER A 40 -0.29 -44.34 19.74
C SER A 40 -1.20 -45.56 19.53
N TYR A 41 -0.68 -46.58 18.88
CA TYR A 41 -1.35 -47.88 18.72
C TYR A 41 -0.34 -49.01 18.78
N GLU A 42 -0.64 -50.04 19.57
CA GLU A 42 0.20 -51.22 19.72
C GLU A 42 -0.28 -52.32 18.75
N HIS A 43 0.64 -52.83 17.94
CA HIS A 43 0.40 -53.94 17.03
C HIS A 43 1.61 -54.89 17.04
N GLU A 44 1.37 -56.19 17.25
CA GLU A 44 2.40 -57.23 17.36
C GLU A 44 3.53 -56.92 18.36
N GLY A 45 3.19 -56.30 19.49
CA GLY A 45 4.15 -55.98 20.57
C GLY A 45 5.05 -54.77 20.30
N ARG A 46 4.75 -53.97 19.26
CA ARG A 46 5.41 -52.68 18.98
C ARG A 46 4.41 -51.53 19.04
N VAL A 47 4.82 -50.42 19.64
CA VAL A 47 4.03 -49.18 19.71
C VAL A 47 4.37 -48.30 18.52
N TYR A 48 3.35 -47.96 17.72
CA TYR A 48 3.45 -47.02 16.60
C TYR A 48 2.84 -45.67 16.98
N TYR A 49 3.44 -44.59 16.50
CA TYR A 49 2.99 -43.21 16.75
C TYR A 49 2.49 -42.58 15.44
N PHE A 50 1.35 -41.88 15.51
CA PHE A 50 0.70 -41.33 14.32
C PHE A 50 0.51 -39.82 14.40
N CYS A 51 0.83 -39.12 13.32
CA CYS A 51 0.72 -37.66 13.22
C CYS A 51 -0.74 -37.18 13.19
N SER A 52 -1.68 -38.04 12.82
CA SER A 52 -3.09 -37.70 12.66
C SER A 52 -4.03 -38.89 12.88
N GLU A 53 -5.32 -38.60 13.14
CA GLU A 53 -6.36 -39.63 13.26
C GLU A 53 -6.58 -40.40 11.94
N HIS A 54 -6.31 -39.75 10.80
CA HIS A 54 -6.37 -40.40 9.49
C HIS A 54 -5.31 -41.49 9.38
N CYS A 55 -4.04 -41.19 9.68
CA CYS A 55 -2.94 -42.17 9.61
C CYS A 55 -3.18 -43.35 10.56
N LEU A 56 -3.68 -43.10 11.77
CA LEU A 56 -4.10 -44.16 12.69
C LEU A 56 -5.19 -45.08 12.11
N LYS A 57 -6.21 -44.52 11.43
CA LYS A 57 -7.29 -45.31 10.82
C LYS A 57 -6.79 -46.12 9.63
N THR A 58 -5.92 -45.55 8.80
CA THR A 58 -5.31 -46.24 7.65
C THR A 58 -4.44 -47.40 8.11
N PHE A 59 -3.61 -47.20 9.15
CA PHE A 59 -2.79 -48.27 9.71
C PHE A 59 -3.64 -49.40 10.32
N LYS A 60 -4.73 -49.07 11.03
CA LYS A 60 -5.67 -50.07 11.58
C LYS A 60 -6.40 -50.87 10.50
N ALA A 61 -6.59 -50.31 9.31
CA ALA A 61 -7.27 -50.98 8.22
C ALA A 61 -6.41 -52.10 7.62
N ASN A 62 -5.11 -51.84 7.38
CA ASN A 62 -4.16 -52.82 6.82
C ASN A 62 -2.77 -52.70 7.48
N PRO A 63 -2.55 -53.21 8.71
CA PRO A 63 -1.26 -53.06 9.41
C PRO A 63 -0.08 -53.74 8.72
N SER A 64 -0.34 -54.85 8.00
CA SER A 64 0.67 -55.68 7.35
C SER A 64 1.34 -55.01 6.13
N GLU A 65 0.75 -53.96 5.56
CA GLU A 65 1.33 -53.24 4.41
C GLU A 65 2.44 -52.26 4.83
N PHE A 66 2.50 -51.88 6.11
CA PHE A 66 3.41 -50.85 6.63
C PHE A 66 4.52 -51.43 7.53
N GLY A 67 4.64 -52.77 7.59
CA GLY A 67 5.64 -53.47 8.40
C GLY A 67 6.95 -53.68 7.64
N ALA A 68 8.02 -53.03 8.11
CA ALA A 68 9.43 -53.22 7.79
C ALA A 68 10.01 -52.48 6.56
N ALA A 69 10.55 -51.28 6.78
CA ALA A 69 11.63 -50.72 5.98
C ALA A 69 12.54 -49.87 6.88
N GLY A 70 13.74 -50.38 7.19
CA GLY A 70 14.76 -49.64 7.90
C GLY A 70 16.07 -50.41 7.84
N GLU A 71 16.83 -50.24 6.75
CA GLU A 71 18.28 -50.50 6.66
C GLU A 71 18.80 -50.16 5.25
N HIS A 72 19.56 -49.06 5.09
CA HIS A 72 20.60 -48.80 4.07
C HIS A 72 21.33 -47.51 4.52
N GLY A 73 22.66 -47.41 4.71
CA GLY A 73 23.79 -48.16 4.19
C GLY A 73 24.60 -47.27 3.23
N HIS A 74 25.60 -46.54 3.73
CA HIS A 74 26.54 -45.71 2.96
C HIS A 74 27.32 -46.53 1.91
N HIS A 75 27.48 -46.03 0.68
CA HIS A 75 28.65 -46.31 -0.17
C HIS A 75 28.80 -45.30 -1.32
N ASP A 76 29.92 -44.58 -1.33
CA ASP A 76 30.55 -43.95 -2.50
C ASP A 76 31.39 -45.01 -3.26
N ASP A 77 31.36 -45.01 -4.61
CA ASP A 77 32.54 -44.95 -5.52
C ASP A 77 32.28 -45.45 -6.97
N LYS A 78 32.99 -44.83 -7.91
CA LYS A 78 33.01 -45.02 -9.39
C LYS A 78 33.76 -46.27 -9.86
N ILE A 79 33.28 -47.00 -10.90
CA ILE A 79 34.11 -47.68 -11.93
C ILE A 79 33.35 -47.78 -13.28
N ALA A 80 34.03 -47.46 -14.40
CA ALA A 80 33.55 -47.61 -15.78
C ALA A 80 33.90 -48.99 -16.37
N ALA A 81 32.92 -49.67 -16.96
CA ALA A 81 33.09 -50.87 -17.78
C ALA A 81 32.48 -50.61 -19.18
N ALA A 82 33.19 -51.02 -20.24
CA ALA A 82 32.77 -50.79 -21.62
C ALA A 82 31.43 -51.49 -21.91
N SER A 83 30.40 -50.70 -22.23
CA SER A 83 29.06 -51.17 -22.55
C SER A 83 28.82 -51.08 -24.07
N TYR A 84 28.33 -52.16 -24.66
CA TYR A 84 27.83 -52.17 -26.03
C TYR A 84 26.46 -51.50 -26.01
N SER A 85 26.29 -50.40 -26.74
CA SER A 85 25.07 -49.59 -26.73
C SER A 85 24.39 -49.58 -28.09
N ASP A 86 23.08 -49.75 -28.11
CA ASP A 86 22.25 -49.62 -29.30
C ASP A 86 22.07 -48.13 -29.66
N PRO A 87 22.51 -47.67 -30.84
CA PRO A 87 22.49 -46.24 -31.21
C PRO A 87 21.08 -45.68 -31.45
N VAL A 88 20.05 -46.53 -31.59
CA VAL A 88 18.67 -46.09 -31.86
C VAL A 88 17.90 -45.84 -30.57
N CYS A 89 18.10 -46.67 -29.54
CA CYS A 89 17.34 -46.60 -28.29
C CYS A 89 18.20 -46.30 -27.04
N GLY A 90 19.52 -46.38 -27.15
CA GLY A 90 20.46 -46.13 -26.05
C GLY A 90 20.58 -47.27 -25.03
N MET A 91 19.97 -48.42 -25.28
CA MET A 91 20.06 -49.58 -24.40
C MET A 91 21.49 -50.13 -24.44
N SER A 92 22.12 -50.32 -23.27
CA SER A 92 23.50 -50.77 -23.19
C SER A 92 23.69 -52.00 -22.29
N THR A 93 24.60 -52.88 -22.67
CA THR A 93 24.93 -54.09 -21.91
C THR A 93 26.42 -54.40 -21.96
N ALA A 94 26.93 -55.11 -20.95
CA ALA A 94 28.31 -55.59 -20.92
C ALA A 94 28.53 -56.90 -21.70
N ASP A 95 27.47 -57.56 -22.19
CA ASP A 95 27.54 -58.83 -22.93
C ASP A 95 27.34 -58.60 -24.45
N PRO A 96 28.37 -58.85 -25.29
CA PRO A 96 28.28 -58.64 -26.74
C PRO A 96 27.37 -59.63 -27.47
N ASN A 97 27.05 -60.79 -26.89
CA ASN A 97 26.14 -61.76 -27.53
C ASN A 97 24.66 -61.43 -27.30
N ALA A 98 24.36 -60.46 -26.45
CA ALA A 98 22.99 -60.03 -26.19
C ALA A 98 22.39 -59.24 -27.37
N PHE A 99 23.23 -58.61 -28.21
CA PHE A 99 22.82 -57.72 -29.28
C PHE A 99 23.23 -58.24 -30.66
N THR A 100 22.39 -57.96 -31.67
CA THR A 100 22.62 -58.34 -33.07
C THR A 100 23.61 -57.38 -33.72
N PRO A 101 24.79 -57.83 -34.19
CA PRO A 101 25.74 -56.96 -34.88
C PRO A 101 25.30 -56.67 -36.32
N HIS A 102 25.55 -55.45 -36.79
CA HIS A 102 25.37 -55.05 -38.18
C HIS A 102 26.44 -54.03 -38.60
N ASP A 103 27.14 -54.34 -39.68
CA ASP A 103 28.21 -53.48 -40.20
C ASP A 103 27.65 -52.40 -41.13
N HIS A 104 28.03 -51.15 -40.86
CA HIS A 104 27.76 -50.01 -41.73
C HIS A 104 29.01 -49.14 -41.85
N GLU A 105 29.41 -48.82 -43.09
CA GLU A 105 30.60 -48.02 -43.41
C GLU A 105 31.90 -48.44 -42.69
N GLY A 106 32.10 -49.74 -42.49
CA GLY A 106 33.31 -50.30 -41.87
C GLY A 106 33.34 -50.26 -40.34
N LYS A 107 32.23 -49.92 -39.68
CA LYS A 107 32.03 -50.05 -38.22
C LYS A 107 30.89 -51.03 -37.90
N THR A 108 31.09 -51.90 -36.92
CA THR A 108 30.07 -52.81 -36.40
C THR A 108 29.23 -52.12 -35.34
N TYR A 109 27.92 -52.01 -35.58
CA TYR A 109 26.92 -51.50 -34.63
C TYR A 109 26.13 -52.67 -34.04
N TYR A 110 25.75 -52.58 -32.76
CA TYR A 110 25.06 -53.65 -32.05
C TYR A 110 23.63 -53.22 -31.70
N PHE A 111 22.64 -54.05 -32.01
CA PHE A 111 21.22 -53.70 -31.85
C PHE A 111 20.50 -54.64 -30.88
N CYS A 112 19.69 -54.08 -29.98
CA CYS A 112 18.99 -54.83 -28.94
C CYS A 112 17.78 -55.62 -29.48
N SER A 113 17.29 -55.28 -30.67
CA SER A 113 16.14 -55.91 -31.30
C SER A 113 16.13 -55.69 -32.81
N ASP A 114 15.41 -56.55 -33.54
CA ASP A 114 15.20 -56.42 -34.99
C ASP A 114 14.51 -55.09 -35.36
N HIS A 115 13.70 -54.54 -34.45
CA HIS A 115 13.03 -53.26 -34.63
C HIS A 115 14.03 -52.08 -34.64
N CYS A 116 15.01 -52.08 -33.73
CA CYS A 116 16.05 -51.04 -33.70
C CYS A 116 16.99 -51.16 -34.92
N LEU A 117 17.33 -52.39 -35.31
CA LEU A 117 18.09 -52.65 -36.54
C LEU A 117 17.35 -52.15 -37.79
N ALA A 118 16.03 -52.37 -37.89
CA ALA A 118 15.23 -51.90 -39.02
C ALA A 118 15.19 -50.36 -39.11
N LYS A 119 15.07 -49.69 -37.96
CA LYS A 119 15.05 -48.22 -37.89
C LYS A 119 16.39 -47.60 -38.24
N PHE A 120 17.49 -48.22 -37.80
CA PHE A 120 18.84 -47.83 -38.21
C PHE A 120 19.07 -48.00 -39.72
N LYS A 121 18.61 -49.11 -40.32
CA LYS A 121 18.70 -49.32 -41.77
C LYS A 121 17.88 -48.32 -42.58
N SER A 122 16.78 -47.80 -42.01
CA SER A 122 15.90 -46.86 -42.70
C SER A 122 16.45 -45.45 -42.80
N ASP A 123 17.28 -45.03 -41.84
CA ASP A 123 17.96 -43.73 -41.84
C ASP A 123 19.25 -43.78 -41.00
N PRO A 124 20.36 -44.34 -41.52
CA PRO A 124 21.60 -44.50 -40.75
C PRO A 124 22.26 -43.17 -40.40
N GLY A 125 22.03 -42.12 -41.21
CA GLY A 125 22.70 -40.82 -41.09
C GLY A 125 22.35 -40.06 -39.81
N SER A 126 21.11 -40.21 -39.31
CA SER A 126 20.67 -39.58 -38.06
C SER A 126 21.30 -40.19 -36.81
N TYR A 127 21.88 -41.40 -36.92
CA TYR A 127 22.47 -42.13 -35.79
C TYR A 127 23.99 -42.32 -35.89
N THR A 128 24.64 -41.79 -36.94
CA THR A 128 26.09 -42.00 -37.20
C THR A 128 26.96 -40.74 -37.17
N GLY A 129 26.40 -39.57 -36.84
CA GLY A 129 27.14 -38.31 -36.71
C GLY A 129 27.60 -38.01 -35.29
N GLY A 130 28.92 -37.99 -35.06
CA GLY A 130 29.53 -37.37 -33.88
C GLY A 130 30.13 -36.01 -34.21
N GLY A 131 29.64 -34.93 -33.59
CA GLY A 131 30.28 -33.61 -33.62
C GLY A 131 29.32 -32.41 -33.54
N THR A 132 29.38 -31.71 -32.39
CA THR A 132 29.00 -30.30 -32.13
C THR A 132 27.52 -29.90 -32.28
N GLU A 133 26.77 -30.05 -31.19
CA GLU A 133 25.56 -29.25 -30.93
C GLU A 133 25.94 -27.78 -30.70
N GLU A 134 25.39 -26.92 -31.55
CA GLU A 134 25.37 -25.48 -31.39
C GLU A 134 24.34 -25.13 -30.30
N LYS A 135 24.84 -24.54 -29.21
CA LYS A 135 24.08 -24.16 -28.01
C LYS A 135 23.08 -23.04 -28.33
N PRO A 136 21.78 -23.12 -27.95
CA PRO A 136 20.93 -21.93 -27.90
C PRO A 136 21.46 -20.97 -26.81
N PRO A 137 21.15 -19.66 -26.89
CA PRO A 137 21.72 -18.68 -25.98
C PRO A 137 21.34 -18.99 -24.53
N ASP A 138 22.33 -18.88 -23.64
CA ASP A 138 22.18 -18.84 -22.19
C ASP A 138 21.11 -17.78 -21.83
N ASP A 139 19.88 -18.19 -21.57
CA ASP A 139 19.04 -17.44 -20.64
C ASP A 139 19.51 -17.82 -19.23
N LYS A 140 20.42 -17.02 -18.69
CA LYS A 140 20.72 -17.03 -17.26
C LYS A 140 19.55 -16.38 -16.51
N SER A 141 18.40 -17.03 -16.54
CA SER A 141 17.43 -16.93 -15.46
C SER A 141 17.58 -18.19 -14.62
N GLY A 142 18.32 -18.09 -13.51
CA GLY A 142 18.42 -19.16 -12.51
C GLY A 142 17.10 -19.34 -11.79
N GLY A 143 16.10 -19.85 -12.51
CA GLY A 143 14.77 -20.16 -12.01
C GLY A 143 14.72 -21.62 -11.56
N VAL A 144 14.21 -21.85 -10.36
CA VAL A 144 13.88 -23.19 -9.90
C VAL A 144 12.60 -23.63 -10.63
N TYR A 145 12.58 -24.83 -11.20
CA TYR A 145 11.44 -25.43 -11.90
C TYR A 145 10.78 -26.46 -10.99
N SER A 146 9.46 -26.47 -10.90
CA SER A 146 8.72 -27.42 -10.08
C SER A 146 7.52 -28.03 -10.80
N CYS A 147 7.13 -29.22 -10.34
CA CYS A 147 6.02 -29.97 -10.93
C CYS A 147 4.69 -29.50 -10.33
N PRO A 148 3.68 -29.16 -11.15
CA PRO A 148 2.35 -28.76 -10.65
C PRO A 148 1.68 -29.80 -9.73
N MET A 149 2.02 -31.08 -9.90
CA MET A 149 1.48 -32.21 -9.13
C MET A 149 2.37 -32.61 -7.94
N HIS A 150 3.65 -32.24 -7.95
CA HIS A 150 4.63 -32.58 -6.91
C HIS A 150 5.49 -31.35 -6.61
N PRO A 151 4.95 -30.36 -5.89
CA PRO A 151 5.62 -29.08 -5.66
C PRO A 151 6.98 -29.23 -4.96
N GLU A 152 7.19 -30.32 -4.23
CA GLU A 152 8.46 -30.65 -3.57
C GLU A 152 9.61 -31.01 -4.53
N ILE A 153 9.33 -31.26 -5.81
CA ILE A 153 10.35 -31.52 -6.83
C ILE A 153 10.79 -30.18 -7.39
N GLU A 154 11.94 -29.70 -6.95
CA GLU A 154 12.58 -28.46 -7.43
C GLU A 154 13.86 -28.81 -8.21
N GLN A 155 14.00 -28.30 -9.44
CA GLN A 155 15.18 -28.50 -10.28
C GLN A 155 15.64 -27.18 -10.89
N ASP A 156 16.95 -26.96 -10.97
CA ASP A 156 17.52 -25.73 -11.55
C ASP A 156 17.52 -25.71 -13.08
N VAL A 157 16.98 -26.76 -13.72
CA VAL A 157 16.93 -26.92 -15.17
C VAL A 157 15.54 -27.36 -15.61
N PRO A 158 15.08 -26.95 -16.82
CA PRO A 158 13.88 -27.50 -17.42
C PRO A 158 14.00 -29.01 -17.56
N GLY A 159 13.01 -29.74 -17.08
CA GLY A 159 13.05 -31.20 -17.04
C GLY A 159 11.67 -31.81 -16.86
N THR A 160 11.61 -33.12 -16.69
CA THR A 160 10.39 -33.84 -16.34
C THR A 160 10.44 -34.29 -14.89
N CYS A 161 9.29 -34.24 -14.22
CA CYS A 161 9.15 -34.62 -12.83
C CYS A 161 9.51 -36.11 -12.63
N PRO A 162 10.46 -36.45 -11.75
CA PRO A 162 10.86 -37.83 -11.49
C PRO A 162 9.74 -38.70 -10.91
N LYS A 163 8.73 -38.08 -10.28
CA LYS A 163 7.60 -38.80 -9.66
C LYS A 163 6.47 -39.11 -10.62
N CYS A 164 6.15 -38.21 -11.55
CA CYS A 164 4.98 -38.37 -12.43
C CYS A 164 5.24 -38.17 -13.92
N GLY A 165 6.45 -37.80 -14.32
CA GLY A 165 6.84 -37.61 -15.72
C GLY A 165 6.28 -36.35 -16.39
N MET A 166 5.51 -35.51 -15.68
CA MET A 166 5.04 -34.22 -16.22
C MET A 166 6.19 -33.23 -16.38
N ALA A 167 6.10 -32.34 -17.36
CA ALA A 167 7.08 -31.26 -17.54
C ALA A 167 7.11 -30.35 -16.30
N LEU A 168 8.31 -30.00 -15.86
CA LEU A 168 8.53 -29.04 -14.78
C LEU A 168 8.32 -27.63 -15.31
N GLU A 169 7.55 -26.84 -14.58
CA GLU A 169 7.24 -25.46 -14.93
C GLU A 169 8.14 -24.52 -14.11
N PRO A 170 8.63 -23.41 -14.69
CA PRO A 170 9.46 -22.47 -13.95
C PRO A 170 8.66 -21.85 -12.80
N ILE A 171 9.16 -21.98 -11.57
CA ILE A 171 8.68 -21.18 -10.44
C ILE A 171 9.11 -19.76 -10.75
N THR A 172 8.16 -19.00 -11.28
CA THR A 172 8.36 -17.56 -11.46
C THR A 172 8.44 -16.99 -10.04
N PRO A 173 9.53 -16.31 -9.64
CA PRO A 173 9.51 -15.59 -8.38
C PRO A 173 8.34 -14.63 -8.48
N ALA A 174 7.35 -14.79 -7.58
CA ALA A 174 6.33 -13.79 -7.38
C ALA A 174 7.05 -12.45 -7.30
N ALA A 175 6.62 -11.48 -8.12
CA ALA A 175 7.16 -10.13 -8.11
C ALA A 175 7.36 -9.72 -6.64
N PRO A 176 8.52 -9.14 -6.27
CA PRO A 176 8.78 -8.83 -4.88
C PRO A 176 7.59 -8.04 -4.37
N ALA A 177 6.86 -8.62 -3.41
CA ALA A 177 5.81 -7.92 -2.71
C ALA A 177 6.42 -6.59 -2.32
N THR A 178 5.91 -5.50 -2.89
CA THR A 178 6.38 -4.16 -2.59
C THR A 178 6.33 -4.06 -1.08
N ARG A 179 7.50 -4.01 -0.42
CA ARG A 179 7.56 -3.91 1.03
C ARG A 179 6.76 -2.66 1.39
N ILE A 180 5.63 -2.88 2.05
CA ILE A 180 4.77 -1.79 2.49
C ILE A 180 5.53 -1.14 3.65
N GLU A 181 6.32 -0.12 3.32
CA GLU A 181 6.96 0.71 4.33
C GLU A 181 5.89 1.47 5.09
N TYR A 182 6.04 1.65 6.40
CA TYR A 182 5.14 2.41 7.25
C TYR A 182 5.84 3.69 7.71
N THR A 183 5.15 4.82 7.67
CA THR A 183 5.69 6.12 8.06
C THR A 183 4.82 6.80 9.10
N CYS A 184 5.42 7.60 9.97
CA CYS A 184 4.63 8.41 10.89
C CYS A 184 4.04 9.63 10.15
N PRO A 185 2.72 9.87 10.20
CA PRO A 185 2.11 11.07 9.58
C PRO A 185 2.64 12.37 10.20
N MET A 186 3.11 12.31 11.46
CA MET A 186 3.72 13.44 12.14
C MET A 186 5.22 13.53 12.04
N HIS A 187 5.90 12.42 11.73
CA HIS A 187 7.35 12.36 11.61
C HIS A 187 7.71 11.58 10.34
N PRO A 188 7.58 12.21 9.15
CA PRO A 188 7.79 11.54 7.87
C PRO A 188 9.19 10.96 7.69
N GLU A 189 10.16 11.44 8.46
CA GLU A 189 11.52 10.88 8.50
C GLU A 189 11.60 9.52 9.24
N ILE A 190 10.54 9.11 9.93
CA ILE A 190 10.45 7.80 10.57
C ILE A 190 9.78 6.84 9.59
N VAL A 191 10.58 5.95 9.02
CA VAL A 191 10.13 4.85 8.16
C VAL A 191 10.45 3.53 8.85
N GLN A 192 9.50 2.60 8.88
CA GLN A 192 9.64 1.26 9.44
C GLN A 192 9.04 0.21 8.49
N ASP A 193 9.52 -1.02 8.55
CA ASP A 193 9.08 -2.10 7.65
C ASP A 193 7.73 -2.73 8.05
N GLY A 194 7.10 -2.26 9.13
CA GLY A 194 5.84 -2.83 9.64
C GLY A 194 5.01 -1.83 10.46
N PRO A 195 3.76 -2.19 10.77
CA PRO A 195 2.89 -1.36 11.59
C PRO A 195 3.49 -1.20 12.99
N GLY A 196 3.42 0.01 13.54
CA GLY A 196 4.06 0.32 14.81
C GLY A 196 3.70 1.70 15.33
N THR A 197 4.40 2.16 16.36
CA THR A 197 4.29 3.52 16.88
C THR A 197 5.55 4.31 16.58
N CYS A 198 5.37 5.59 16.28
CA CYS A 198 6.43 6.54 16.04
C CYS A 198 7.25 6.75 17.32
N PRO A 199 8.59 6.61 17.27
CA PRO A 199 9.44 6.76 18.43
C PRO A 199 9.47 8.20 18.98
N LYS A 200 9.16 9.20 18.15
CA LYS A 200 9.20 10.63 18.52
C LYS A 200 7.89 11.10 19.17
N CYS A 201 6.75 10.93 18.49
CA CYS A 201 5.45 11.39 18.99
C CYS A 201 4.53 10.29 19.54
N GLY A 202 4.87 9.02 19.39
CA GLY A 202 4.03 7.90 19.84
C GLY A 202 2.79 7.61 18.97
N MET A 203 2.58 8.33 17.87
CA MET A 203 1.47 8.06 16.93
C MET A 203 1.68 6.77 16.15
N ALA A 204 0.61 6.10 15.74
CA ALA A 204 0.73 4.94 14.86
C ALA A 204 1.36 5.30 13.50
N LEU A 205 2.07 4.33 12.94
CA LEU A 205 2.65 4.41 11.61
C LEU A 205 1.62 3.95 10.58
N GLU A 206 1.53 4.69 9.47
CA GLU A 206 0.61 4.44 8.38
C GLU A 206 1.39 3.92 7.16
N PRO A 207 0.82 2.99 6.36
CA PRO A 207 1.49 2.47 5.18
C PRO A 207 1.79 3.59 4.15
N ARG A 208 3.01 3.58 3.62
CA ARG A 208 3.55 4.52 2.65
C ARG A 208 3.02 4.24 1.24
N ALA A 209 2.66 3.01 0.95
CA ALA A 209 1.99 2.62 -0.29
C ALA A 209 0.46 2.72 -0.09
N ILE A 210 -0.20 3.52 -0.94
CA ILE A 210 -1.65 3.57 -1.01
C ILE A 210 -2.08 2.37 -1.86
N SER A 211 -2.43 1.24 -1.25
CA SER A 211 -3.04 0.15 -1.99
C SER A 211 -4.48 0.54 -2.38
N MET A 212 -4.88 0.14 -3.59
CA MET A 212 -6.23 0.40 -4.12
C MET A 212 -7.30 -0.54 -3.55
N GLU A 213 -6.91 -1.47 -2.68
CA GLU A 213 -7.85 -2.34 -2.00
C GLU A 213 -8.71 -1.51 -1.05
N GLU A 214 -10.01 -1.80 -1.07
CA GLU A 214 -11.00 -1.22 -0.17
C GLU A 214 -10.63 -1.62 1.27
N GLU A 215 -9.88 -0.76 1.97
CA GLU A 215 -9.77 -0.86 3.43
C GLU A 215 -11.16 -0.64 4.03
N GLU A 216 -11.85 -1.74 4.31
CA GLU A 216 -13.02 -1.81 5.18
C GLU A 216 -12.63 -1.31 6.58
N GLY A 217 -12.77 0.00 6.79
CA GLY A 217 -12.61 0.65 8.09
C GLY A 217 -11.16 0.90 8.49
N ASN A 218 -10.95 1.90 9.37
CA ASN A 218 -9.66 2.13 10.02
C ASN A 218 -9.64 1.28 11.32
N PRO A 219 -8.88 0.16 11.38
CA PRO A 219 -8.89 -0.74 12.54
C PRO A 219 -8.46 -0.06 13.84
N GLU A 220 -7.58 0.94 13.74
CA GLU A 220 -7.12 1.73 14.89
C GLU A 220 -8.21 2.64 15.44
N TYR A 221 -9.02 3.25 14.56
CA TYR A 221 -10.18 4.04 14.98
C TYR A 221 -11.13 3.19 15.82
N ASP A 222 -11.46 1.98 15.37
CA ASP A 222 -12.34 1.08 16.12
C ASP A 222 -11.70 0.59 17.42
N TYR A 223 -10.40 0.33 17.42
CA TYR A 223 -9.63 -0.03 18.62
C TYR A 223 -9.67 1.06 19.69
N MET A 224 -9.51 2.33 19.32
CA MET A 224 -9.58 3.47 20.25
C MET A 224 -11.02 3.80 20.64
N ARG A 225 -11.97 3.71 19.71
CA ARG A 225 -13.40 3.96 19.97
C ARG A 225 -13.97 3.00 20.99
N LYS A 226 -13.65 1.70 20.91
CA LYS A 226 -14.09 0.70 21.89
C LYS A 226 -13.57 1.02 23.29
N ARG A 227 -12.29 1.41 23.42
CA ARG A 227 -11.70 1.83 24.70
C ARG A 227 -12.32 3.09 25.26
N PHE A 228 -12.57 4.10 24.41
CA PHE A 228 -13.27 5.31 24.82
C PHE A 228 -14.66 5.00 25.37
N ILE A 229 -15.47 4.24 24.63
CA ILE A 229 -16.84 3.90 25.07
C ILE A 229 -16.80 3.14 26.40
N PHE A 230 -15.93 2.14 26.52
CA PHE A 230 -15.75 1.38 27.76
C PHE A 230 -15.28 2.28 28.92
N GLY A 231 -14.28 3.12 28.68
CA GLY A 231 -13.74 4.08 29.66
C GLY A 231 -14.80 5.08 30.12
N ALA A 232 -15.59 5.62 29.20
CA ALA A 232 -16.67 6.56 29.50
C ALA A 232 -17.79 5.92 30.33
N ILE A 233 -18.17 4.67 30.02
CA ILE A 233 -19.17 3.93 30.78
C ILE A 233 -18.74 3.72 32.23
N LEU A 234 -17.47 3.38 32.49
CA LEU A 234 -16.97 3.14 33.85
C LEU A 234 -16.62 4.44 34.59
N THR A 235 -16.14 5.45 33.89
CA THR A 235 -15.77 6.75 34.47
C THR A 235 -17.00 7.55 34.86
N THR A 236 -18.14 7.41 34.17
CA THR A 236 -19.36 8.18 34.49
C THR A 236 -19.89 7.89 35.91
N PRO A 237 -20.11 6.62 36.32
CA PRO A 237 -20.47 6.29 37.70
C PRO A 237 -19.41 6.73 38.71
N LEU A 238 -18.13 6.56 38.37
CA LEU A 238 -17.00 6.96 39.22
C LEU A 238 -17.03 8.46 39.54
N VAL A 239 -17.27 9.31 38.55
CA VAL A 239 -17.40 10.77 38.73
C VAL A 239 -18.61 11.11 39.58
N ILE A 240 -19.75 10.43 39.37
CA ILE A 240 -20.96 10.62 40.20
C ILE A 240 -20.67 10.29 41.67
N ILE A 241 -19.91 9.22 41.95
CA ILE A 241 -19.54 8.80 43.30
C ILE A 241 -18.57 9.81 43.95
N ALA A 242 -17.58 10.30 43.19
CA ALA A 242 -16.58 11.23 43.69
C ALA A 242 -17.15 12.65 43.91
N MET A 243 -18.09 13.09 43.06
CA MET A 243 -18.73 14.42 43.15
C MET A 243 -20.02 14.41 43.97
N ARG A 244 -20.32 13.34 44.71
CA ARG A 244 -21.58 13.18 45.46
C ARG A 244 -21.87 14.36 46.40
N ASP A 245 -20.85 14.95 47.01
CA ASP A 245 -20.98 16.06 47.96
C ASP A 245 -21.46 17.36 47.29
N LEU A 246 -21.30 17.49 45.97
CA LEU A 246 -21.70 18.65 45.17
C LEU A 246 -23.04 18.46 44.44
N ILE A 247 -23.59 17.24 44.42
CA ILE A 247 -24.82 16.92 43.68
C ILE A 247 -26.04 17.07 44.62
N PRO A 248 -27.07 17.86 44.27
CA PRO A 248 -28.30 17.96 45.05
C PRO A 248 -28.94 16.57 45.21
N GLY A 249 -28.98 16.04 46.44
CA GLY A 249 -29.48 14.69 46.74
C GLY A 249 -28.39 13.62 46.95
N GLY A 250 -27.11 13.95 46.86
CA GLY A 250 -25.99 13.03 47.08
C GLY A 250 -25.92 12.42 48.49
N HIS A 251 -26.54 13.06 49.48
CA HIS A 251 -26.66 12.59 50.87
C HIS A 251 -27.38 11.24 51.01
N VAL A 252 -28.17 10.82 50.01
CA VAL A 252 -28.80 9.49 49.99
C VAL A 252 -27.74 8.39 49.86
N LEU A 253 -26.67 8.65 49.10
CA LEU A 253 -25.57 7.72 48.91
C LEU A 253 -24.68 7.62 50.17
N GLU A 254 -24.51 8.73 50.89
CA GLU A 254 -23.78 8.80 52.17
C GLU A 254 -24.44 7.96 53.26
N ASN A 255 -25.78 7.90 53.27
CA ASN A 255 -26.54 7.12 54.25
C ASN A 255 -26.65 5.63 53.89
N LEU A 256 -26.42 5.25 52.62
CA LEU A 256 -26.50 3.87 52.16
C LEU A 256 -25.15 3.12 52.20
N ILE A 257 -24.02 3.80 51.99
CA ILE A 257 -22.71 3.15 51.79
C ILE A 257 -21.62 3.86 52.59
N SER A 258 -20.88 3.10 53.41
CA SER A 258 -19.73 3.64 54.18
C SER A 258 -18.62 4.19 53.28
N GLY A 259 -17.88 5.21 53.74
CA GLY A 259 -16.78 5.83 52.98
C GLY A 259 -15.69 4.85 52.54
N LYS A 260 -15.44 3.80 53.32
CA LYS A 260 -14.54 2.70 52.94
C LYS A 260 -15.08 1.88 51.77
N ALA A 261 -16.36 1.55 51.77
CA ALA A 261 -16.98 0.79 50.68
C ALA A 261 -17.03 1.61 49.37
N LEU A 262 -17.23 2.94 49.46
CA LEU A 262 -17.13 3.83 48.31
C LEU A 262 -15.71 3.85 47.72
N GLY A 263 -14.67 3.90 48.57
CA GLY A 263 -13.27 3.82 48.09
C GLY A 263 -12.95 2.51 47.36
N TRP A 264 -13.49 1.37 47.81
CA TRP A 264 -13.36 0.09 47.10
C TRP A 264 -14.12 0.07 45.77
N LEU A 265 -15.32 0.65 45.73
CA LEU A 265 -16.11 0.77 44.52
C LEU A 265 -15.38 1.63 43.47
N GLU A 266 -14.81 2.76 43.90
CA GLU A 266 -14.00 3.63 43.06
C GLU A 266 -12.76 2.91 42.51
N LEU A 267 -12.06 2.13 43.35
CA LEU A 267 -10.93 1.32 42.91
C LEU A 267 -11.34 0.29 41.83
N ILE A 268 -12.45 -0.42 42.03
CA ILE A 268 -12.95 -1.44 41.09
C ILE A 268 -13.32 -0.81 39.75
N LEU A 269 -13.95 0.36 39.76
CA LEU A 269 -14.35 1.06 38.53
C LEU A 269 -13.14 1.70 37.81
N ALA A 270 -12.21 2.29 38.54
CA ALA A 270 -11.05 2.98 37.95
C ALA A 270 -9.98 2.02 37.43
N THR A 271 -9.81 0.84 38.03
CA THR A 271 -8.74 -0.10 37.66
C THR A 271 -8.81 -0.53 36.18
N PRO A 272 -9.96 -0.97 35.63
CA PRO A 272 -10.06 -1.28 34.20
C PRO A 272 -9.85 -0.07 33.29
N VAL A 273 -10.28 1.13 33.71
CA VAL A 273 -10.08 2.35 32.93
C VAL A 273 -8.60 2.67 32.85
N VAL A 274 -7.92 2.73 34.00
CA VAL A 274 -6.51 3.12 34.07
C VAL A 274 -5.61 2.07 33.45
N LEU A 275 -5.77 0.79 33.81
CA LEU A 275 -4.85 -0.27 33.38
C LEU A 275 -5.13 -0.78 31.98
N TRP A 276 -6.39 -0.99 31.58
CA TRP A 276 -6.72 -1.56 30.28
C TRP A 276 -7.01 -0.48 29.22
N ALA A 277 -7.88 0.49 29.52
CA ALA A 277 -8.19 1.55 28.56
C ALA A 277 -7.01 2.51 28.38
N GLY A 278 -6.28 2.79 29.46
CA GLY A 278 -5.06 3.61 29.48
C GLY A 278 -3.77 2.90 29.03
N TRP A 279 -3.78 1.57 28.83
CA TRP A 279 -2.59 0.80 28.44
C TRP A 279 -1.78 1.41 27.28
N PRO A 280 -2.41 1.86 26.17
CA PRO A 280 -1.66 2.43 25.05
C PRO A 280 -0.84 3.68 25.45
N PHE A 281 -1.31 4.45 26.43
CA PHE A 281 -0.63 5.65 26.90
C PHE A 281 0.61 5.31 27.73
N TYR A 282 0.56 4.23 28.52
CA TYR A 282 1.74 3.73 29.24
C TYR A 282 2.82 3.22 28.28
N VAL A 283 2.42 2.44 27.26
CA VAL A 283 3.36 1.96 26.23
C VAL A 283 4.03 3.15 25.53
N ARG A 284 3.25 4.13 25.06
CA ARG A 284 3.78 5.35 24.42
C ARG A 284 4.64 6.19 25.37
N GLY A 285 4.26 6.29 26.64
CA GLY A 285 5.00 7.02 27.67
C GLY A 285 6.36 6.39 27.95
N VAL A 286 6.44 5.07 28.08
CA VAL A 286 7.71 4.34 28.28
C VAL A 286 8.59 4.44 27.03
N GLN A 287 8.02 4.25 25.83
CA GLN A 287 8.75 4.42 24.57
C GLN A 287 9.35 5.83 24.45
N SER A 288 8.60 6.87 24.82
CA SER A 288 9.07 8.26 24.83
C SER A 288 10.29 8.48 25.73
N VAL A 289 10.33 7.84 26.91
CA VAL A 289 11.50 7.89 27.80
C VAL A 289 12.68 7.13 27.22
N ILE A 290 12.47 5.93 26.67
CA ILE A 290 13.51 5.12 26.02
C ILE A 290 14.14 5.90 24.86
N ASN A 291 13.31 6.55 24.04
CA ASN A 291 13.74 7.31 22.87
C ASN A 291 14.26 8.71 23.20
N LYS A 292 14.31 9.09 24.49
CA LYS A 292 14.75 10.42 24.98
C LYS A 292 13.98 11.59 24.35
N SER A 293 12.73 11.36 23.96
CA SER A 293 11.85 12.35 23.35
C SER A 293 10.61 12.53 24.21
N LEU A 294 10.78 13.18 25.38
CA LEU A 294 9.71 13.41 26.35
C LEU A 294 8.54 14.13 25.69
N ASN A 295 7.36 13.55 25.81
CA ASN A 295 6.16 14.06 25.15
C ASN A 295 4.94 14.01 26.09
N MET A 296 3.78 14.40 25.56
CA MET A 296 2.53 14.46 26.31
C MET A 296 2.19 13.12 26.99
N PHE A 297 2.48 11.98 26.34
CA PHE A 297 2.21 10.65 26.90
C PHE A 297 3.10 10.32 28.10
N THR A 298 4.31 10.89 28.19
CA THR A 298 5.15 10.74 29.38
C THR A 298 4.50 11.40 30.60
N LEU A 299 3.99 12.63 30.44
CA LEU A 299 3.33 13.36 31.52
C LEU A 299 2.02 12.69 31.92
N ILE A 300 1.22 12.25 30.94
CA ILE A 300 -0.01 11.49 31.19
C ILE A 300 0.30 10.20 31.94
N GLY A 301 1.25 9.40 31.44
CA GLY A 301 1.62 8.13 32.04
C GLY A 301 2.11 8.30 33.48
N LEU A 302 2.97 9.30 33.74
CA LEU A 302 3.44 9.61 35.08
C LEU A 302 2.30 10.10 35.99
N GLY A 303 1.52 11.09 35.54
CA GLY A 303 0.44 11.69 36.31
C GLY A 303 -0.66 10.69 36.69
N VAL A 304 -1.12 9.89 35.72
CA VAL A 304 -2.13 8.85 35.96
C VAL A 304 -1.57 7.76 36.87
N SER A 305 -0.33 7.29 36.66
CA SER A 305 0.29 6.28 37.54
C SER A 305 0.38 6.77 38.98
N VAL A 306 0.90 7.98 39.19
CA VAL A 306 1.10 8.52 40.53
C VAL A 306 -0.23 8.75 41.24
N THR A 307 -1.23 9.27 40.54
CA THR A 307 -2.59 9.49 41.06
C THR A 307 -3.26 8.16 41.43
N TYR A 308 -3.16 7.16 40.56
CA TYR A 308 -3.73 5.83 40.79
C TYR A 308 -3.02 5.11 41.94
N CYS A 309 -1.67 5.13 41.98
CA CYS A 309 -0.90 4.51 43.06
C CYS A 309 -1.16 5.18 44.41
N TYR A 310 -1.23 6.51 44.49
CA TYR A 310 -1.62 7.22 45.71
C TYR A 310 -2.99 6.75 46.22
N SER A 311 -3.97 6.66 45.32
CA SER A 311 -5.34 6.26 45.64
C SER A 311 -5.41 4.77 46.05
N LEU A 312 -4.64 3.91 45.37
CA LEU A 312 -4.51 2.49 45.70
C LEU A 312 -3.93 2.29 47.12
N ILE A 313 -2.86 3.01 47.47
CA ILE A 313 -2.28 2.97 48.81
C ILE A 313 -3.27 3.54 49.84
N GLY A 314 -4.02 4.58 49.49
CA GLY A 314 -5.07 5.17 50.33
C GLY A 314 -6.18 4.19 50.73
N VAL A 315 -6.59 3.31 49.80
CA VAL A 315 -7.61 2.28 50.07
C VAL A 315 -7.05 1.05 50.77
N LEU A 316 -5.91 0.53 50.31
CA LEU A 316 -5.33 -0.72 50.85
C LEU A 316 -4.63 -0.52 52.19
N PHE A 317 -3.94 0.60 52.36
CA PHE A 317 -3.09 0.88 53.52
C PHE A 317 -3.32 2.29 54.09
N PRO A 318 -4.54 2.64 54.53
CA PRO A 318 -4.85 3.96 55.08
C PRO A 318 -4.06 4.30 56.35
N GLN A 319 -3.43 3.30 57.00
CA GLN A 319 -2.62 3.48 58.20
C GLN A 319 -1.26 4.14 57.94
N ILE A 320 -0.76 4.10 56.70
CA ILE A 320 0.48 4.77 56.29
C ILE A 320 0.30 6.29 56.31
N PHE A 321 -0.95 6.75 56.14
CA PHE A 321 -1.28 8.16 56.12
C PHE A 321 -1.49 8.71 57.54
N PRO A 322 -0.90 9.88 57.86
CA PRO A 322 -1.05 10.50 59.18
C PRO A 322 -2.49 10.83 59.55
N ALA A 323 -2.77 10.90 60.86
CA ALA A 323 -4.11 11.15 61.38
C ALA A 323 -4.74 12.47 60.87
N ALA A 324 -3.93 13.49 60.58
CA ALA A 324 -4.39 14.80 60.11
C ALA A 324 -5.10 14.78 58.73
N ILE A 325 -4.84 13.77 57.90
CA ILE A 325 -5.39 13.65 56.54
C ILE A 325 -6.39 12.49 56.40
N ARG A 326 -6.65 11.78 57.49
CA ARG A 326 -7.69 10.74 57.55
C ARG A 326 -9.01 11.39 57.93
N ARG A 327 -10.07 11.01 57.23
CA ARG A 327 -11.44 11.36 57.59
C ARG A 327 -11.82 10.71 58.93
N PRO A 328 -12.89 11.18 59.59
CA PRO A 328 -13.36 10.63 60.86
C PRO A 328 -13.66 9.12 60.83
N ASP A 329 -13.98 8.57 59.65
CA ASP A 329 -14.22 7.14 59.41
C ASP A 329 -12.92 6.32 59.17
N GLY A 330 -11.76 6.98 59.24
CA GLY A 330 -10.43 6.41 58.98
C GLY A 330 -10.11 6.24 57.49
N SER A 331 -10.95 6.72 56.57
CA SER A 331 -10.66 6.73 55.14
C SER A 331 -9.72 7.88 54.76
N VAL A 332 -9.03 7.75 53.63
CA VAL A 332 -8.19 8.80 53.04
C VAL A 332 -8.90 9.34 51.79
N GLY A 333 -8.72 10.63 51.47
CA GLY A 333 -9.17 11.17 50.19
C GLY A 333 -8.44 10.47 49.04
N VAL A 334 -9.19 9.91 48.10
CA VAL A 334 -8.68 9.22 46.91
C VAL A 334 -8.94 10.09 45.67
N TYR A 335 -8.22 9.80 44.59
CA TYR A 335 -8.26 10.55 43.33
C TYR A 335 -8.45 9.62 42.13
N PHE A 336 -9.19 8.52 42.32
CA PHE A 336 -9.46 7.56 41.24
C PHE A 336 -10.23 8.22 40.09
N GLU A 337 -11.12 9.17 40.40
CA GLU A 337 -11.86 9.97 39.43
C GLU A 337 -10.94 10.80 38.55
N ALA A 338 -9.92 11.45 39.12
CA ALA A 338 -8.98 12.25 38.35
C ALA A 338 -8.22 11.37 37.34
N ALA A 339 -7.71 10.21 37.78
CA ALA A 339 -7.00 9.28 36.91
C ALA A 339 -7.88 8.75 35.76
N ALA A 340 -9.11 8.32 36.05
CA ALA A 340 -10.01 7.75 35.06
C ALA A 340 -10.57 8.79 34.08
N VAL A 341 -10.89 10.00 34.55
CA VAL A 341 -11.34 11.12 33.70
C VAL A 341 -10.25 11.54 32.74
N ILE A 342 -9.01 11.67 33.20
CA ILE A 342 -7.86 12.01 32.34
C ILE A 342 -7.74 10.98 31.20
N VAL A 343 -7.70 9.68 31.53
CA VAL A 343 -7.61 8.60 30.53
C VAL A 343 -8.78 8.66 29.54
N THR A 344 -10.01 8.85 30.02
CA THR A 344 -11.21 8.87 29.18
C THR A 344 -11.24 10.07 28.24
N LEU A 345 -10.88 11.26 28.70
CA LEU A 345 -10.84 12.47 27.87
C LEU A 345 -9.73 12.41 26.81
N ILE A 346 -8.60 11.79 27.14
CA ILE A 346 -7.53 11.57 26.15
C ILE A 346 -7.99 10.57 25.08
N LEU A 347 -8.66 9.47 25.48
CA LEU A 347 -9.25 8.53 24.54
C LEU A 347 -10.28 9.20 23.62
N LEU A 348 -11.16 10.05 24.17
CA LEU A 348 -12.09 10.86 23.36
C LEU A 348 -11.33 11.69 22.32
N GLY A 349 -10.27 12.35 22.77
CA GLY A 349 -9.40 13.15 21.91
C GLY A 349 -8.81 12.35 20.75
N GLN A 350 -8.25 11.17 21.03
CA GLN A 350 -7.69 10.27 20.01
C GLN A 350 -8.76 9.76 19.03
N VAL A 351 -9.98 9.47 19.51
CA VAL A 351 -11.10 9.05 18.65
C VAL A 351 -11.52 10.18 17.71
N MET A 352 -11.63 11.41 18.22
CA MET A 352 -11.94 12.58 17.41
C MET A 352 -10.85 12.83 16.36
N GLU A 353 -9.58 12.69 16.74
CA GLU A 353 -8.44 12.84 15.84
C GLU A 353 -8.46 11.80 14.70
N LEU A 354 -8.58 10.51 15.03
CA LEU A 354 -8.59 9.43 14.04
C LEU A 354 -9.81 9.52 13.09
N ARG A 355 -10.97 9.90 13.62
CA ARG A 355 -12.17 10.14 12.81
C ARG A 355 -11.98 11.27 11.81
N ALA A 356 -11.27 12.33 12.21
CA ALA A 356 -11.02 13.47 11.34
C ALA A 356 -10.09 13.10 10.18
N ARG A 357 -9.06 12.27 10.43
CA ARG A 357 -8.08 11.88 9.41
C ARG A 357 -8.65 10.96 8.34
N SER A 358 -9.53 10.02 8.70
CA SER A 358 -10.07 9.04 7.74
C SER A 358 -10.93 9.65 6.63
N GLN A 359 -11.48 10.86 6.83
CA GLN A 359 -12.35 11.52 5.85
C GLN A 359 -11.60 12.16 4.67
N THR A 360 -10.30 12.43 4.79
CA THR A 360 -9.53 13.20 3.78
C THR A 360 -8.88 12.31 2.70
N GLY A 361 -8.69 11.00 2.96
CA GLY A 361 -7.99 10.07 2.06
C GLY A 361 -8.72 9.71 0.76
N ALA A 362 -10.04 9.95 0.67
CA ALA A 362 -10.87 9.53 -0.45
C ALA A 362 -10.56 10.28 -1.77
N ALA A 363 -10.12 11.54 -1.70
CA ALA A 363 -9.91 12.38 -2.89
C ALA A 363 -8.67 12.00 -3.71
N ILE A 364 -7.65 11.40 -3.09
CA ILE A 364 -6.43 10.94 -3.79
C ILE A 364 -6.69 9.59 -4.47
N LYS A 365 -7.50 8.71 -3.83
CA LYS A 365 -7.94 7.44 -4.43
C LYS A 365 -8.68 7.64 -5.76
N ALA A 366 -9.41 8.76 -5.91
CA ALA A 366 -10.07 9.12 -7.16
C ALA A 366 -9.10 9.37 -8.34
N LEU A 367 -7.89 9.85 -8.07
CA LEU A 367 -6.85 10.03 -9.10
C LEU A 367 -6.21 8.69 -9.51
N LEU A 368 -6.10 7.74 -8.58
CA LEU A 368 -5.58 6.38 -8.85
C LEU A 368 -6.57 5.53 -9.66
N GLY A 369 -7.88 5.79 -9.55
CA GLY A 369 -8.92 5.17 -10.38
C GLY A 369 -8.88 5.55 -11.87
N LEU A 370 -7.97 6.45 -12.27
CA LEU A 370 -7.86 6.90 -13.66
C LEU A 370 -6.99 5.99 -14.53
N ALA A 371 -6.08 5.19 -13.95
CA ALA A 371 -5.27 4.25 -14.72
C ALA A 371 -6.12 3.04 -15.16
N PRO A 372 -5.99 2.55 -16.41
CA PRO A 372 -6.65 1.32 -16.85
C PRO A 372 -6.05 0.11 -16.12
N LYS A 373 -6.88 -0.90 -15.79
CA LYS A 373 -6.43 -2.11 -15.08
C LYS A 373 -5.79 -3.16 -16.01
N THR A 374 -6.11 -3.08 -17.29
CA THR A 374 -5.67 -4.03 -18.31
C THR A 374 -5.08 -3.28 -19.50
N ALA A 375 -4.21 -3.97 -20.23
CA ALA A 375 -3.63 -3.52 -21.49
C ALA A 375 -3.77 -4.63 -22.53
N ARG A 376 -4.00 -4.26 -23.78
CA ARG A 376 -4.10 -5.21 -24.88
C ARG A 376 -2.75 -5.37 -25.57
N LYS A 377 -2.09 -6.49 -25.34
CA LYS A 377 -0.80 -6.82 -25.95
C LYS A 377 -1.00 -7.51 -27.30
N ILE A 378 -0.19 -7.11 -28.28
CA ILE A 378 -0.03 -7.82 -29.55
C ILE A 378 1.19 -8.72 -29.41
N ASN A 379 0.98 -10.03 -29.55
CA ASN A 379 2.03 -11.04 -29.51
C ASN A 379 2.80 -11.10 -30.84
N GLU A 380 3.94 -11.78 -30.84
CA GLU A 380 4.80 -11.92 -32.03
C GLU A 380 4.11 -12.67 -33.19
N ASP A 381 3.13 -13.52 -32.88
CA ASP A 381 2.30 -14.24 -33.85
C ASP A 381 1.16 -13.37 -34.43
N GLY A 382 1.04 -12.12 -33.99
CA GLY A 382 -0.02 -11.19 -34.39
C GLY A 382 -1.34 -11.35 -33.61
N SER A 383 -1.42 -12.26 -32.65
CA SER A 383 -2.60 -12.41 -31.78
C SER A 383 -2.70 -11.27 -30.75
N GLU A 384 -3.93 -10.87 -30.41
CA GLU A 384 -4.20 -9.86 -29.38
C GLU A 384 -4.68 -10.55 -28.09
N ALA A 385 -4.08 -10.20 -26.95
CA ALA A 385 -4.51 -10.67 -25.63
C ALA A 385 -4.59 -9.51 -24.62
N ASP A 386 -5.67 -9.48 -23.82
CA ASP A 386 -5.78 -8.54 -22.70
C ASP A 386 -5.02 -9.10 -21.50
N ILE A 387 -4.01 -8.36 -21.04
CA ILE A 387 -3.18 -8.70 -19.88
C ILE A 387 -3.36 -7.65 -18.77
N PRO A 388 -3.22 -8.04 -17.49
CA PRO A 388 -3.15 -7.07 -16.39
C PRO A 388 -2.03 -6.05 -16.63
N LEU A 389 -2.26 -4.79 -16.24
CA LEU A 389 -1.27 -3.71 -16.44
C LEU A 389 0.08 -4.01 -15.78
N GLU A 390 0.06 -4.75 -14.66
CA GLU A 390 1.23 -5.19 -13.90
C GLU A 390 2.14 -6.14 -14.69
N HIS A 391 1.60 -6.84 -15.69
CA HIS A 391 2.35 -7.78 -16.52
C HIS A 391 2.93 -7.13 -17.78
N VAL A 392 2.63 -5.84 -18.03
CA VAL A 392 3.17 -5.10 -19.17
C VAL A 392 4.64 -4.79 -18.93
N LYS A 393 5.49 -5.18 -19.89
CA LYS A 393 6.94 -4.93 -19.85
C LYS A 393 7.34 -3.85 -20.84
N THR A 394 8.45 -3.17 -20.55
CA THR A 394 9.09 -2.27 -21.52
C THR A 394 9.42 -3.04 -22.79
N GLY A 395 9.08 -2.45 -23.94
CA GLY A 395 9.22 -3.07 -25.26
C GLY A 395 7.96 -3.78 -25.77
N ASP A 396 6.98 -4.07 -24.91
CA ASP A 396 5.72 -4.69 -25.35
C ASP A 396 4.99 -3.80 -26.36
N ILE A 397 4.40 -4.45 -27.36
CA ILE A 397 3.57 -3.79 -28.36
C ILE A 397 2.12 -3.88 -27.91
N LEU A 398 1.47 -2.73 -27.75
CA LEU A 398 0.13 -2.61 -27.21
C LEU A 398 -0.81 -1.95 -28.22
N ARG A 399 -2.02 -2.49 -28.36
CA ARG A 399 -3.11 -1.88 -29.14
C ARG A 399 -3.90 -0.95 -28.22
N VAL A 400 -4.14 0.28 -28.68
CA VAL A 400 -5.05 1.24 -28.04
C VAL A 400 -6.17 1.56 -29.01
N ARG A 401 -7.40 1.20 -28.65
CA ARG A 401 -8.58 1.40 -29.50
C ARG A 401 -9.18 2.79 -29.31
N PRO A 402 -10.08 3.21 -30.21
CA PRO A 402 -10.81 4.45 -30.05
C PRO A 402 -11.55 4.51 -28.70
N GLY A 403 -11.39 5.62 -27.96
CA GLY A 403 -11.99 5.83 -26.64
C GLY A 403 -11.28 5.12 -25.47
N GLU A 404 -10.29 4.26 -25.74
CA GLU A 404 -9.53 3.60 -24.67
C GLU A 404 -8.49 4.53 -24.06
N LYS A 405 -8.16 4.28 -22.80
CA LYS A 405 -7.04 4.95 -22.15
C LYS A 405 -5.73 4.31 -22.60
N VAL A 406 -4.74 5.15 -22.86
CA VAL A 406 -3.37 4.69 -23.10
C VAL A 406 -2.86 3.99 -21.83
N PRO A 407 -2.43 2.72 -21.88
CA PRO A 407 -2.11 1.95 -20.67
C PRO A 407 -0.83 2.41 -19.97
N VAL A 408 0.21 2.72 -20.75
CA VAL A 408 1.56 3.07 -20.26
C VAL A 408 2.18 4.13 -21.16
N ASP A 409 3.25 4.79 -20.69
CA ASP A 409 3.99 5.73 -21.53
C ASP A 409 4.73 4.96 -22.64
N GLY A 410 4.65 5.44 -23.87
CA GLY A 410 5.22 4.73 -25.00
C GLY A 410 5.39 5.56 -26.27
N LEU A 411 5.87 4.89 -27.31
CA LEU A 411 6.08 5.44 -28.65
C LEU A 411 5.05 4.85 -29.60
N VAL A 412 4.36 5.67 -30.38
CA VAL A 412 3.48 5.18 -31.46
C VAL A 412 4.34 4.57 -32.55
N ILE A 413 4.09 3.30 -32.87
CA ILE A 413 4.76 2.60 -33.97
C ILE A 413 3.91 2.56 -35.24
N ASP A 414 2.59 2.58 -35.09
CA ASP A 414 1.64 2.50 -36.21
C ASP A 414 0.29 3.12 -35.82
N GLY A 415 -0.43 3.63 -36.83
CA GLY A 415 -1.70 4.33 -36.67
C GLY A 415 -1.57 5.84 -36.46
N THR A 416 -2.71 6.53 -36.57
CA THR A 416 -2.86 7.96 -36.32
C THR A 416 -4.14 8.23 -35.57
N SER A 417 -4.07 9.03 -34.51
CA SER A 417 -5.23 9.41 -33.70
C SER A 417 -4.99 10.75 -33.00
N ALA A 418 -6.06 11.38 -32.53
CA ALA A 418 -5.97 12.51 -31.62
C ALA A 418 -6.10 11.99 -30.17
N VAL A 419 -5.14 12.31 -29.31
CA VAL A 419 -5.11 11.86 -27.91
C VAL A 419 -5.41 13.04 -27.00
N ASP A 420 -6.41 12.89 -26.14
CA ASP A 420 -6.79 13.88 -25.13
C ASP A 420 -5.82 13.78 -23.94
N GLU A 421 -4.92 14.76 -23.87
CA GLU A 421 -3.93 14.91 -22.81
C GLU A 421 -4.33 15.99 -21.78
N ALA A 422 -5.57 16.49 -21.80
CA ALA A 422 -6.01 17.62 -20.96
C ALA A 422 -5.84 17.37 -19.46
N MET A 423 -6.01 16.11 -19.04
CA MET A 423 -5.88 15.68 -17.64
C MET A 423 -4.46 15.82 -17.08
N ILE A 424 -3.43 15.87 -17.94
CA ILE A 424 -2.01 15.93 -17.54
C ILE A 424 -1.36 17.23 -18.00
N SER A 425 -1.60 17.63 -19.26
CA SER A 425 -1.01 18.85 -19.85
C SER A 425 -1.81 20.13 -19.54
N GLY A 426 -3.11 20.01 -19.23
CA GLY A 426 -4.03 21.14 -19.15
C GLY A 426 -4.46 21.71 -20.50
N GLU A 427 -3.96 21.18 -21.62
CA GLU A 427 -4.34 21.64 -22.96
C GLU A 427 -5.67 21.00 -23.40
N PRO A 428 -6.67 21.81 -23.80
CA PRO A 428 -8.04 21.34 -24.07
C PRO A 428 -8.21 20.78 -25.48
N ILE A 429 -7.21 20.95 -26.34
CA ILE A 429 -7.22 20.46 -27.71
C ILE A 429 -6.41 19.16 -27.73
N PRO A 430 -7.05 18.00 -28.02
CA PRO A 430 -6.37 16.74 -28.23
C PRO A 430 -5.15 16.85 -29.14
N ALA A 431 -4.01 16.33 -28.66
CA ALA A 431 -2.76 16.32 -29.39
C ALA A 431 -2.81 15.23 -30.45
N ARG A 432 -2.50 15.58 -31.70
CA ARG A 432 -2.39 14.60 -32.78
C ARG A 432 -1.15 13.73 -32.57
N LYS A 433 -1.30 12.41 -32.73
CA LYS A 433 -0.23 11.42 -32.62
C LYS A 433 -0.15 10.58 -33.89
N GLN A 434 1.06 10.38 -34.36
CA GLN A 434 1.42 9.53 -35.49
C GLN A 434 2.66 8.70 -35.17
N ALA A 435 3.04 7.79 -36.06
CA ALA A 435 4.23 6.97 -35.89
C ALA A 435 5.48 7.82 -35.57
N GLY A 436 6.18 7.48 -34.49
CA GLY A 436 7.32 8.21 -33.95
C GLY A 436 6.98 9.20 -32.83
N ASP A 437 5.70 9.49 -32.57
CA ASP A 437 5.31 10.37 -31.46
C ASP A 437 5.20 9.64 -30.14
N LYS A 438 5.40 10.37 -29.04
CA LYS A 438 5.21 9.85 -27.67
C LYS A 438 3.78 9.99 -27.20
N VAL A 439 3.30 8.98 -26.50
CA VAL A 439 2.01 8.97 -25.79
C VAL A 439 2.24 8.79 -24.29
N ILE A 440 1.34 9.34 -23.50
CA ILE A 440 1.42 9.36 -22.04
C ILE A 440 0.38 8.39 -21.48
N GLY A 441 0.72 7.62 -20.46
CA GLY A 441 -0.21 6.72 -19.79
C GLY A 441 -1.40 7.48 -19.16
N ALA A 442 -2.55 6.81 -19.13
CA ALA A 442 -3.86 7.31 -18.67
C ALA A 442 -4.50 8.46 -19.48
N THR A 443 -3.86 8.96 -20.54
CA THR A 443 -4.53 9.86 -21.50
C THR A 443 -5.56 9.10 -22.33
N VAL A 444 -6.58 9.79 -22.83
CA VAL A 444 -7.68 9.13 -23.57
C VAL A 444 -7.39 9.18 -25.06
N ASN A 445 -7.34 8.03 -25.69
CA ASN A 445 -7.28 7.94 -27.14
C ASN A 445 -8.63 8.38 -27.73
N GLY A 446 -8.59 9.23 -28.75
CA GLY A 446 -9.77 9.71 -29.46
C GLY A 446 -10.33 8.62 -30.38
N THR A 447 -10.38 8.88 -31.68
CA THR A 447 -11.17 8.09 -32.63
C THR A 447 -10.36 7.12 -33.48
N GLY A 448 -9.04 7.30 -33.59
CA GLY A 448 -8.16 6.40 -34.35
C GLY A 448 -7.63 5.24 -33.50
N ALA A 449 -7.28 4.12 -34.14
CA ALA A 449 -6.56 3.04 -33.47
C ALA A 449 -5.05 3.32 -33.48
N LEU A 450 -4.39 3.14 -32.33
CA LEU A 450 -2.94 3.29 -32.19
C LEU A 450 -2.30 1.95 -31.85
N THR A 451 -1.13 1.71 -32.40
CA THR A 451 -0.21 0.66 -31.94
C THR A 451 0.97 1.36 -31.28
N ILE A 452 1.23 1.06 -30.01
CA ILE A 452 2.28 1.71 -29.23
C ILE A 452 3.29 0.68 -28.72
N ARG A 453 4.55 1.08 -28.61
CA ARG A 453 5.60 0.33 -27.91
C ARG A 453 5.78 0.92 -26.52
N ALA A 454 5.65 0.11 -25.48
CA ALA A 454 5.85 0.54 -24.10
C ALA A 454 7.30 1.01 -23.86
N GLU A 455 7.50 2.24 -23.40
CA GLU A 455 8.82 2.76 -22.99
C GLU A 455 8.97 2.74 -21.46
N LYS A 456 7.95 3.20 -20.72
CA LYS A 456 7.96 3.25 -19.25
C LYS A 456 6.71 2.60 -18.70
N VAL A 457 6.89 1.70 -17.73
CA VAL A 457 5.82 0.92 -17.11
C VAL A 457 5.84 1.07 -15.58
N GLY A 458 4.73 0.75 -14.92
CA GLY A 458 4.62 0.81 -13.45
C GLY A 458 5.01 2.18 -12.86
N SER A 459 5.95 2.15 -11.90
CA SER A 459 6.46 3.32 -11.17
C SER A 459 7.20 4.34 -12.03
N ASP A 460 7.64 3.96 -13.23
CA ASP A 460 8.42 4.84 -14.10
C ASP A 460 7.57 5.74 -15.00
N THR A 461 6.27 5.45 -15.10
CA THR A 461 5.32 6.28 -15.87
C THR A 461 5.25 7.70 -15.33
N LEU A 462 4.93 8.66 -16.21
CA LEU A 462 4.76 10.05 -15.84
C LEU A 462 3.69 10.21 -14.75
N LEU A 463 2.56 9.52 -14.89
CA LEU A 463 1.48 9.55 -13.90
C LEU A 463 1.96 9.02 -12.53
N ALA A 464 2.67 7.88 -12.48
CA ALA A 464 3.20 7.35 -11.23
C ALA A 464 4.19 8.32 -10.56
N ARG A 465 5.03 9.00 -11.35
CA ARG A 465 5.93 10.05 -10.84
C ARG A 465 5.17 11.26 -10.31
N ILE A 466 4.12 11.70 -10.99
CA ILE A 466 3.24 12.78 -10.49
C ILE A 466 2.59 12.36 -9.18
N VAL A 467 2.02 11.15 -9.11
CA VAL A 467 1.42 10.60 -7.89
C VAL A 467 2.44 10.55 -6.76
N GLN A 468 3.66 10.06 -7.02
CA GLN A 468 4.73 10.01 -6.03
C GLN A 468 5.12 11.40 -5.54
N MET A 469 5.32 12.37 -6.44
CA MET A 469 5.63 13.76 -6.08
C MET A 469 4.50 14.41 -5.27
N VAL A 470 3.25 14.15 -5.61
CA VAL A 470 2.08 14.64 -4.86
C VAL A 470 2.02 13.98 -3.48
N ALA A 471 2.25 12.68 -3.40
CA ALA A 471 2.27 11.95 -2.13
C ALA A 471 3.42 12.46 -1.24
N ASP A 472 4.60 12.71 -1.78
CA ASP A 472 5.74 13.25 -1.05
C ASP A 472 5.51 14.69 -0.60
N ALA A 473 4.84 15.51 -1.43
CA ALA A 473 4.43 16.87 -1.07
C ALA A 473 3.37 16.87 0.05
N GLN A 474 2.39 15.96 0.02
CA GLN A 474 1.35 15.84 1.06
C GLN A 474 1.89 15.37 2.41
N ARG A 475 3.02 14.66 2.41
CA ARG A 475 3.70 14.20 3.62
C ARG A 475 4.57 15.28 4.27
N SER A 476 4.73 16.44 3.65
CA SER A 476 5.44 17.57 4.26
C SER A 476 4.63 18.16 5.42
N ARG A 477 5.32 18.65 6.46
CA ARG A 477 4.69 18.98 7.75
C ARG A 477 4.12 20.39 7.78
N ALA A 478 2.87 20.50 8.23
CA ALA A 478 2.26 21.77 8.63
C ALA A 478 3.09 22.49 9.73
N PRO A 479 3.42 23.78 9.56
CA PRO A 479 4.27 24.53 10.49
C PRO A 479 3.75 24.63 11.93
N ILE A 480 2.42 24.70 12.17
CA ILE A 480 1.91 24.92 13.54
C ILE A 480 1.93 23.66 14.41
N GLN A 481 1.87 22.48 13.80
CA GLN A 481 1.91 21.20 14.51
C GLN A 481 3.30 20.97 15.13
N LYS A 482 4.36 21.41 14.46
CA LYS A 482 5.73 21.46 15.03
C LYS A 482 5.81 22.35 16.27
N MET A 483 5.04 23.44 16.32
CA MET A 483 5.04 24.33 17.49
C MET A 483 4.41 23.67 18.71
N ALA A 484 3.35 22.88 18.54
CA ALA A 484 2.73 22.14 19.64
C ALA A 484 3.69 21.09 20.22
N ASP A 485 4.38 20.33 19.36
CA ASP A 485 5.40 19.36 19.76
C ASP A 485 6.59 20.02 20.46
N LEU A 486 7.04 21.18 19.95
CA LEU A 486 8.13 21.95 20.55
C LEU A 486 7.74 22.48 21.93
N VAL A 487 6.53 23.03 22.07
CA VAL A 487 5.99 23.46 23.36
C VAL A 487 5.93 22.28 24.32
N ALA A 488 5.42 21.11 23.90
CA ALA A 488 5.37 19.92 24.75
C ALA A 488 6.78 19.46 25.20
N GLY A 489 7.76 19.51 24.31
CA GLY A 489 9.15 19.11 24.59
C GLY A 489 9.85 19.98 25.65
N TYR A 490 9.53 21.27 25.74
CA TYR A 490 10.01 22.15 26.82
C TYR A 490 9.12 22.12 28.06
N PHE A 491 7.81 22.03 27.86
CA PHE A 491 6.82 22.10 28.93
C PHE A 491 6.94 20.91 29.90
N VAL A 492 7.13 19.69 29.40
CA VAL A 492 7.22 18.49 30.25
C VAL A 492 8.43 18.55 31.21
N PRO A 493 9.68 18.81 30.78
CA PRO A 493 10.80 18.98 31.70
C PRO A 493 10.60 20.08 32.72
N VAL A 494 10.04 21.23 32.31
CA VAL A 494 9.79 22.37 33.21
C VAL A 494 8.78 22.00 34.29
N VAL A 495 7.69 21.31 33.94
CA VAL A 495 6.69 20.85 34.90
C VAL A 495 7.27 19.85 35.90
N ILE A 496 8.09 18.89 35.44
CA ILE A 496 8.77 17.94 36.33
C ILE A 496 9.70 18.69 37.28
N ALA A 497 10.47 19.66 36.79
CA ALA A 497 11.33 20.48 37.64
C ALA A 497 10.53 21.25 38.69
N ILE A 498 9.40 21.87 38.33
CA ILE A 498 8.51 22.57 39.26
C ILE A 498 7.93 21.59 40.29
N ALA A 499 7.54 20.38 39.89
CA ALA A 499 7.01 19.36 40.80
C ALA A 499 8.08 18.93 41.83
N ILE A 500 9.33 18.76 41.42
CA ILE A 500 10.46 18.45 42.31
C ILE A 500 10.73 19.63 43.27
N ILE A 501 10.72 20.86 42.77
CA ILE A 501 10.90 22.06 43.59
C ILE A 501 9.76 22.19 44.61
N ALA A 502 8.52 21.96 44.20
CA ALA A 502 7.36 21.97 45.08
C ALA A 502 7.47 20.89 46.16
N PHE A 503 7.85 19.66 45.77
CA PHE A 503 8.13 18.58 46.72
C PHE A 503 9.17 19.01 47.77
N GLY A 504 10.32 19.53 47.32
CA GLY A 504 11.40 19.97 48.21
C GLY A 504 10.98 21.11 49.14
N GLY A 505 10.28 22.12 48.61
CA GLY A 505 9.79 23.26 49.39
C GLY A 505 8.82 22.85 50.50
N TRP A 506 7.83 22.03 50.17
CA TRP A 506 6.85 21.53 51.16
C TRP A 506 7.45 20.49 52.11
N TYR A 507 8.47 19.75 51.69
CA TYR A 507 9.19 18.85 52.58
C TYR A 507 10.02 19.62 53.62
N LEU A 508 10.63 20.74 53.24
CA LEU A 508 11.45 21.55 54.14
C LEU A 508 10.61 22.44 55.06
N PHE A 509 9.67 23.20 54.48
CA PHE A 509 8.93 24.28 55.15
C PHE A 509 7.45 23.95 55.43
N GLY A 510 6.95 22.81 54.95
CA GLY A 510 5.54 22.44 55.11
C GLY A 510 5.17 22.07 56.56
N PRO A 511 3.87 22.10 56.87
CA PRO A 511 3.35 21.67 58.16
C PRO A 511 3.49 20.15 58.33
N ASP A 512 3.57 19.69 59.57
CA ASP A 512 3.56 18.26 59.85
C ASP A 512 2.18 17.67 59.52
N PRO A 513 2.11 16.60 58.70
CA PRO A 513 3.21 15.76 58.24
C PRO A 513 3.80 16.25 56.91
N LYS A 514 5.09 16.58 56.93
CA LYS A 514 5.82 17.17 55.80
C LYS A 514 5.79 16.32 54.54
N LEU A 515 5.99 15.01 54.68
CA LEU A 515 6.02 14.08 53.54
C LEU A 515 4.68 14.02 52.79
N ALA A 516 3.56 14.07 53.52
CA ALA A 516 2.24 14.02 52.91
C ALA A 516 1.96 15.29 52.10
N HIS A 517 2.24 16.46 52.67
CA HIS A 517 2.08 17.74 51.97
C HIS A 517 3.02 17.89 50.77
N ALA A 518 4.27 17.44 50.91
CA ALA A 518 5.25 17.43 49.83
C ALA A 518 4.80 16.56 48.64
N LEU A 519 4.33 15.34 48.94
CA LEU A 519 3.82 14.44 47.91
C LEU A 519 2.58 15.03 47.24
N ILE A 520 1.59 15.49 48.01
CA ILE A 520 0.36 16.09 47.46
C ILE A 520 0.70 17.27 46.55
N ALA A 521 1.56 18.20 46.99
CA ALA A 521 1.93 19.36 46.19
C ALA A 521 2.60 18.97 44.86
N ALA A 522 3.55 18.02 44.89
CA ALA A 522 4.21 17.54 43.69
C ALA A 522 3.24 16.87 42.71
N VAL A 523 2.37 16.01 43.24
CA VAL A 523 1.35 15.31 42.46
C VAL A 523 0.34 16.29 41.87
N SER A 524 -0.12 17.27 42.65
CA SER A 524 -1.02 18.34 42.17
C SER A 524 -0.41 19.13 41.01
N VAL A 525 0.88 19.45 41.07
CA VAL A 525 1.58 20.11 39.95
C VAL A 525 1.56 19.24 38.69
N LEU A 526 1.86 17.95 38.83
CA LEU A 526 1.84 17.02 37.68
C LEU A 526 0.43 16.86 37.08
N ILE A 527 -0.59 16.78 37.94
CA ILE A 527 -1.99 16.64 37.52
C ILE A 527 -2.47 17.90 36.80
N ILE A 528 -2.31 19.08 37.42
CA ILE A 528 -2.85 20.34 36.90
C ILE A 528 -2.16 20.74 35.58
N ALA A 529 -0.92 20.30 35.39
CA ALA A 529 -0.14 20.59 34.22
C ALA A 529 -0.54 19.76 32.98
N CYS A 530 -1.45 18.77 33.06
CA CYS A 530 -1.84 18.02 31.86
C CYS A 530 -2.32 18.97 30.74
N PRO A 531 -1.61 19.08 29.60
CA PRO A 531 -2.03 19.93 28.50
C PRO A 531 -3.06 19.19 27.63
N CYS A 532 -4.03 18.55 28.27
CA CYS A 532 -5.01 17.66 27.66
C CYS A 532 -5.76 18.35 26.49
N ALA A 533 -6.02 19.67 26.57
CA ALA A 533 -6.66 20.45 25.51
C ALA A 533 -5.71 20.90 24.39
N LEU A 534 -4.40 21.04 24.66
CA LEU A 534 -3.42 21.53 23.70
C LEU A 534 -3.27 20.55 22.52
N GLY A 535 -3.29 19.24 22.80
CA GLY A 535 -3.23 18.19 21.78
C GLY A 535 -4.47 18.12 20.88
N LEU A 536 -5.62 18.66 21.33
CA LEU A 536 -6.89 18.62 20.60
C LEU A 536 -7.24 19.92 19.88
N ALA A 537 -6.68 21.05 20.32
CA ALA A 537 -6.99 22.36 19.77
C ALA A 537 -6.76 22.42 18.24
N THR A 538 -5.62 21.93 17.76
CA THR A 538 -5.25 21.97 16.35
C THR A 538 -6.10 21.01 15.49
N PRO A 539 -6.20 19.70 15.80
CA PRO A 539 -7.03 18.77 15.02
C PRO A 539 -8.50 19.19 14.92
N MET A 540 -9.11 19.66 16.03
CA MET A 540 -10.51 20.10 16.01
C MET A 540 -10.72 21.32 15.13
N SER A 541 -9.81 22.30 15.17
CA SER A 541 -9.90 23.51 14.34
C SER A 541 -9.80 23.17 12.85
N ILE A 542 -8.87 22.29 12.48
CA ILE A 542 -8.71 21.81 11.10
C ILE A 542 -9.95 21.04 10.63
N MET A 543 -10.50 20.17 11.47
CA MET A 543 -11.70 19.39 11.15
C MET A 543 -12.90 20.29 10.85
N VAL A 544 -13.16 21.27 11.73
CA VAL A 544 -14.27 22.22 11.53
C VAL A 544 -14.03 23.06 10.27
N ALA A 545 -12.80 23.54 10.05
CA ALA A 545 -12.46 24.31 8.85
C ALA A 545 -12.65 23.50 7.56
N THR A 546 -12.23 22.24 7.56
CA THR A 546 -12.37 21.33 6.40
C THR A 546 -13.84 21.01 6.12
N GLY A 547 -14.60 20.65 7.16
CA GLY A 547 -16.03 20.39 7.04
C GLY A 547 -16.81 21.62 6.58
N LYS A 548 -16.47 22.80 7.09
CA LYS A 548 -17.08 24.06 6.66
C LYS A 548 -16.69 24.41 5.22
N GLY A 549 -15.43 24.25 4.84
CA GLY A 549 -14.94 24.45 3.48
C GLY A 549 -15.69 23.57 2.47
N ALA A 550 -15.91 22.29 2.81
CA ALA A 550 -16.66 21.37 1.96
C ALA A 550 -18.10 21.85 1.69
N THR A 551 -18.79 22.42 2.69
CA THR A 551 -20.13 23.02 2.48
C THR A 551 -20.12 24.24 1.55
N MET A 552 -18.95 24.80 1.26
CA MET A 552 -18.73 25.94 0.36
C MET A 552 -18.09 25.52 -0.97
N GLY A 553 -17.99 24.21 -1.25
CA GLY A 553 -17.36 23.69 -2.46
C GLY A 553 -15.82 23.75 -2.45
N VAL A 554 -15.20 24.02 -1.31
CA VAL A 554 -13.74 24.08 -1.15
C VAL A 554 -13.25 22.81 -0.45
N LEU A 555 -12.52 21.99 -1.19
CA LEU A 555 -11.97 20.73 -0.68
C LEU A 555 -10.49 20.91 -0.30
N PHE A 556 -10.21 20.93 0.99
CA PHE A 556 -8.85 20.96 1.51
C PHE A 556 -8.27 19.54 1.56
N LYS A 557 -7.19 19.31 0.80
CA LYS A 557 -6.52 18.00 0.75
C LYS A 557 -5.71 17.67 2.01
N ASN A 558 -5.24 18.67 2.74
CA ASN A 558 -4.50 18.50 3.99
C ASN A 558 -4.66 19.74 4.90
N ALA A 559 -4.30 19.58 6.18
CA ALA A 559 -4.34 20.65 7.16
C ALA A 559 -3.45 21.84 6.80
N GLU A 560 -2.28 21.55 6.23
CA GLU A 560 -1.30 22.55 5.83
C GLU A 560 -1.84 23.52 4.77
N ALA A 561 -2.68 23.04 3.84
CA ALA A 561 -3.30 23.89 2.85
C ALA A 561 -4.13 25.02 3.48
N ILE A 562 -4.82 24.76 4.60
CA ILE A 562 -5.61 25.77 5.32
C ILE A 562 -4.69 26.83 5.95
N GLU A 563 -3.61 26.40 6.60
CA GLU A 563 -2.63 27.31 7.20
C GLU A 563 -1.87 28.13 6.17
N THR A 564 -1.48 27.49 5.07
CA THR A 564 -0.75 28.12 3.98
C THR A 564 -1.64 29.12 3.28
N LEU A 565 -2.91 28.79 3.02
CA LEU A 565 -3.87 29.69 2.40
C LEU A 565 -3.99 31.02 3.16
N ARG A 566 -3.90 31.02 4.50
CA ARG A 566 -3.86 32.25 5.30
C ARG A 566 -2.62 33.12 5.01
N LYS A 567 -1.48 32.50 4.68
CA LYS A 567 -0.20 33.19 4.41
C LYS A 567 -0.06 33.63 2.95
N ILE A 568 -0.85 33.06 2.04
CA ILE A 568 -0.82 33.40 0.62
C ILE A 568 -1.23 34.87 0.43
N ASN A 569 -0.39 35.64 -0.25
CA ASN A 569 -0.65 37.02 -0.64
C ASN A 569 -0.72 37.22 -2.16
N THR A 570 -0.36 36.19 -2.93
CA THR A 570 -0.27 36.22 -4.39
C THR A 570 -0.95 34.97 -4.91
N LEU A 571 -1.95 35.15 -5.78
CA LEU A 571 -2.63 34.06 -6.46
C LEU A 571 -2.19 34.05 -7.93
N VAL A 572 -1.47 33.00 -8.32
CA VAL A 572 -1.17 32.71 -9.73
C VAL A 572 -2.23 31.72 -10.22
N VAL A 573 -2.91 32.07 -11.30
CA VAL A 573 -3.99 31.27 -11.88
C VAL A 573 -3.54 30.73 -13.21
N ASP A 574 -3.76 29.43 -13.42
CA ASP A 574 -3.71 28.89 -14.77
C ASP A 574 -4.89 29.45 -15.58
N LYS A 575 -4.70 29.64 -16.89
CA LYS A 575 -5.77 30.17 -17.75
C LYS A 575 -6.75 29.06 -18.08
N THR A 576 -6.24 27.95 -18.60
CA THR A 576 -7.07 26.99 -19.32
C THR A 576 -7.73 26.00 -18.36
N GLY A 577 -9.05 25.87 -18.42
CA GLY A 577 -9.80 25.01 -17.50
C GLY A 577 -9.93 25.52 -16.06
N THR A 578 -9.19 26.59 -15.70
CA THR A 578 -9.33 27.31 -14.42
C THR A 578 -10.11 28.62 -14.59
N LEU A 579 -9.63 29.52 -15.47
CA LEU A 579 -10.36 30.74 -15.82
C LEU A 579 -11.32 30.53 -17.00
N THR A 580 -10.97 29.62 -17.91
CA THR A 580 -11.75 29.32 -19.11
C THR A 580 -12.52 28.01 -18.99
N LEU A 581 -13.52 27.83 -19.85
CA LEU A 581 -14.38 26.63 -19.87
C LEU A 581 -13.64 25.33 -20.26
N GLY A 582 -12.40 25.42 -20.74
CA GLY A 582 -11.59 24.24 -21.11
C GLY A 582 -12.07 23.50 -22.37
N LYS A 583 -12.93 24.11 -23.19
CA LYS A 583 -13.42 23.55 -24.45
C LYS A 583 -13.71 24.66 -25.45
N PRO A 584 -13.35 24.49 -26.74
CA PRO A 584 -13.57 25.51 -27.77
C PRO A 584 -15.07 25.74 -27.98
N LYS A 585 -15.45 27.01 -28.15
CA LYS A 585 -16.82 27.42 -28.49
C LYS A 585 -16.76 28.44 -29.64
N LEU A 586 -17.65 28.31 -30.61
CA LEU A 586 -17.79 29.30 -31.67
C LEU A 586 -18.26 30.65 -31.08
N THR A 587 -17.38 31.66 -31.10
CA THR A 587 -17.65 33.00 -30.53
C THR A 587 -18.22 33.98 -31.55
N GLY A 588 -17.78 33.90 -32.80
CA GLY A 588 -18.20 34.81 -33.87
C GLY A 588 -18.01 34.21 -35.25
N VAL A 589 -18.77 34.74 -36.21
CA VAL A 589 -18.66 34.42 -37.63
C VAL A 589 -18.56 35.75 -38.37
N VAL A 590 -17.46 35.96 -39.10
CA VAL A 590 -17.21 37.22 -39.82
C VAL A 590 -17.20 36.92 -41.32
N PRO A 591 -18.28 37.23 -42.05
CA PRO A 591 -18.32 37.04 -43.48
C PRO A 591 -17.59 38.16 -44.24
N ALA A 592 -17.10 37.83 -45.45
CA ALA A 592 -16.63 38.81 -46.43
C ALA A 592 -17.80 39.63 -47.00
N ALA A 593 -17.50 40.77 -47.65
CA ALA A 593 -18.52 41.62 -48.24
C ALA A 593 -19.41 40.85 -49.25
N GLY A 594 -20.73 40.90 -49.06
CA GLY A 594 -21.69 40.22 -49.94
C GLY A 594 -22.04 38.77 -49.55
N MET A 595 -21.46 38.22 -48.48
CA MET A 595 -21.84 36.92 -47.93
C MET A 595 -22.65 37.07 -46.64
N GLU A 596 -23.76 36.35 -46.53
CA GLU A 596 -24.54 36.31 -45.29
C GLU A 596 -23.89 35.39 -44.25
N GLU A 597 -23.87 35.83 -42.99
CA GLU A 597 -23.33 35.07 -41.87
C GLU A 597 -23.97 33.68 -41.72
N LYS A 598 -25.30 33.60 -41.90
CA LYS A 598 -26.05 32.34 -41.80
C LYS A 598 -25.67 31.35 -42.90
N ARG A 599 -25.41 31.84 -44.12
CA ARG A 599 -24.98 31.00 -45.25
C ARG A 599 -23.54 30.53 -45.06
N LEU A 600 -22.65 31.40 -44.60
CA LEU A 600 -21.26 31.03 -44.28
C LEU A 600 -21.22 29.93 -43.21
N LEU A 601 -21.98 30.10 -42.12
CA LEU A 601 -22.03 29.11 -41.05
C LEU A 601 -22.65 27.78 -41.50
N LEU A 602 -23.67 27.81 -42.37
CA LEU A 602 -24.25 26.60 -42.97
C LEU A 602 -23.19 25.81 -43.73
N LEU A 603 -22.47 26.47 -44.64
CA LEU A 603 -21.44 25.82 -45.47
C LEU A 603 -20.31 25.24 -44.61
N ALA A 604 -19.80 26.01 -43.64
CA ALA A 604 -18.72 25.59 -42.75
C ALA A 604 -19.13 24.42 -41.85
N ALA A 605 -20.29 24.51 -41.19
CA ALA A 605 -20.75 23.48 -40.27
C ALA A 605 -21.20 22.20 -41.00
N SER A 606 -21.75 22.30 -42.20
CA SER A 606 -22.05 21.13 -43.05
C SER A 606 -20.80 20.37 -43.45
N LEU A 607 -19.74 21.08 -43.83
CA LEU A 607 -18.47 20.44 -44.18
C LEU A 607 -17.82 19.78 -42.95
N GLU A 608 -17.83 20.47 -41.81
CA GLU A 608 -17.23 19.99 -40.55
C GLU A 608 -18.04 18.90 -39.86
N LYS A 609 -19.26 18.59 -40.32
CA LYS A 609 -20.07 17.50 -39.76
C LYS A 609 -19.37 16.13 -39.86
N THR A 610 -18.52 15.94 -40.87
CA THR A 610 -17.75 14.71 -41.10
C THR A 610 -16.38 14.71 -40.39
N SER A 611 -15.99 15.84 -39.81
CA SER A 611 -14.69 16.05 -39.19
C SER A 611 -14.75 15.80 -37.69
N GLU A 612 -13.78 15.05 -37.18
CA GLU A 612 -13.69 14.72 -35.75
C GLU A 612 -12.83 15.73 -34.97
N HIS A 613 -12.43 16.83 -35.63
CA HIS A 613 -11.59 17.84 -35.00
C HIS A 613 -12.36 18.62 -33.90
N PRO A 614 -11.74 18.97 -32.76
CA PRO A 614 -12.42 19.72 -31.69
C PRO A 614 -13.04 21.05 -32.14
N LEU A 615 -12.41 21.73 -33.11
CA LEU A 615 -12.94 22.96 -33.72
C LEU A 615 -14.16 22.66 -34.61
N ALA A 616 -14.19 21.51 -35.29
CA ALA A 616 -15.34 21.06 -36.07
C ALA A 616 -16.58 20.91 -35.17
N ALA A 617 -16.40 20.21 -34.04
CA ALA A 617 -17.44 20.04 -33.03
C ALA A 617 -17.96 21.40 -32.49
N ALA A 618 -17.06 22.36 -32.24
CA ALA A 618 -17.44 23.70 -31.80
C ALA A 618 -18.25 24.47 -32.86
N ILE A 619 -17.90 24.34 -34.14
CA ILE A 619 -18.61 24.98 -35.26
C ILE A 619 -19.99 24.35 -35.46
N VAL A 620 -20.08 23.02 -35.47
CA VAL A 620 -21.35 22.28 -35.62
C VAL A 620 -22.30 22.58 -34.46
N ALA A 621 -21.79 22.59 -33.22
CA ALA A 621 -22.58 22.98 -32.05
C ALA A 621 -23.07 24.43 -32.16
N GLY A 622 -22.20 25.35 -32.58
CA GLY A 622 -22.56 26.76 -32.79
C GLY A 622 -23.62 26.97 -33.89
N ALA A 623 -23.60 26.16 -34.94
CA ALA A 623 -24.64 26.16 -35.97
C ALA A 623 -25.98 25.65 -35.43
N GLY A 624 -25.95 24.61 -34.58
CA GLY A 624 -27.12 24.11 -33.86
C GLY A 624 -27.73 25.14 -32.91
N GLU A 625 -26.92 25.85 -32.10
CA GLU A 625 -27.37 26.94 -31.22
C GLU A 625 -28.05 28.07 -32.02
N ARG A 626 -27.60 28.32 -33.25
CA ARG A 626 -28.14 29.35 -34.16
C ARG A 626 -29.24 28.84 -35.10
N GLN A 627 -29.71 27.61 -34.91
CA GLN A 627 -30.79 26.97 -35.67
C GLN A 627 -30.55 27.00 -37.20
N VAL A 628 -29.32 26.70 -37.61
CA VAL A 628 -28.95 26.56 -39.02
C VAL A 628 -29.16 25.11 -39.45
N SER A 629 -29.95 24.89 -40.50
CA SER A 629 -30.14 23.56 -41.09
C SER A 629 -28.91 23.16 -41.89
N LEU A 630 -28.26 22.06 -41.50
CA LEU A 630 -27.07 21.53 -42.17
C LEU A 630 -27.47 20.65 -43.36
N ALA A 631 -26.76 20.80 -44.48
CA ALA A 631 -26.76 19.88 -45.62
C ALA A 631 -25.69 18.78 -45.46
N GLU A 632 -25.80 17.70 -46.24
CA GLU A 632 -24.75 16.68 -46.35
C GLU A 632 -23.64 17.16 -47.30
N PRO A 633 -22.35 17.02 -46.92
CA PRO A 633 -21.23 17.35 -47.79
C PRO A 633 -20.94 16.21 -48.79
N ASP A 634 -20.61 16.58 -50.03
CA ASP A 634 -20.07 15.71 -51.06
C ASP A 634 -18.54 15.89 -51.16
N ASP A 635 -17.82 14.85 -51.60
CA ASP A 635 -16.36 14.87 -51.86
C ASP A 635 -15.52 15.46 -50.71
N PHE A 636 -15.83 15.08 -49.46
CA PHE A 636 -15.07 15.51 -48.29
C PHE A 636 -13.61 15.03 -48.34
N ASP A 637 -12.67 15.96 -48.19
CA ASP A 637 -11.23 15.72 -48.13
C ASP A 637 -10.62 16.43 -46.92
N SER A 638 -9.69 15.77 -46.24
CA SER A 638 -9.02 16.28 -45.04
C SER A 638 -7.55 16.55 -45.31
N HIS A 639 -7.16 17.81 -45.29
CA HIS A 639 -5.79 18.25 -45.47
C HIS A 639 -5.09 18.38 -44.12
N THR A 640 -4.29 17.37 -43.81
CA THR A 640 -3.53 17.27 -42.55
C THR A 640 -2.78 18.55 -42.20
N GLY A 641 -3.07 19.10 -41.02
CA GLY A 641 -2.42 20.32 -40.49
C GLY A 641 -2.83 21.61 -41.20
N LYS A 642 -3.80 21.55 -42.11
CA LYS A 642 -4.29 22.68 -42.90
C LYS A 642 -5.78 22.91 -42.70
N GLY A 643 -6.61 21.89 -42.87
CA GLY A 643 -8.07 21.98 -42.70
C GLY A 643 -8.82 20.93 -43.51
N VAL A 644 -10.05 21.23 -43.92
CA VAL A 644 -10.94 20.35 -44.69
C VAL A 644 -11.46 21.04 -45.95
N ALA A 645 -11.79 20.24 -46.95
CA ALA A 645 -12.31 20.66 -48.24
C ALA A 645 -13.47 19.76 -48.67
N GLY A 646 -14.40 20.27 -49.49
CA GLY A 646 -15.47 19.46 -50.05
C GLY A 646 -16.48 20.31 -50.81
N ALA A 647 -17.63 19.74 -51.15
CA ALA A 647 -18.75 20.45 -51.74
C ALA A 647 -19.98 20.39 -50.83
N VAL A 648 -20.67 21.52 -50.67
CA VAL A 648 -21.92 21.62 -49.89
C VAL A 648 -22.91 22.42 -50.73
N ASP A 649 -24.11 21.88 -50.97
CA ASP A 649 -25.12 22.48 -51.87
C ASP A 649 -24.55 22.87 -53.25
N GLY A 650 -23.69 22.03 -53.83
CA GLY A 650 -23.02 22.31 -55.11
C GLY A 650 -21.99 23.45 -55.07
N THR A 651 -21.68 24.00 -53.89
CA THR A 651 -20.63 25.01 -53.70
C THR A 651 -19.38 24.34 -53.15
N ARG A 652 -18.22 24.59 -53.75
CA ARG A 652 -16.94 24.10 -53.22
C ARG A 652 -16.54 24.92 -52.00
N VAL A 653 -16.31 24.26 -50.86
CA VAL A 653 -16.01 24.85 -49.56
C VAL A 653 -14.63 24.40 -49.11
N LEU A 654 -13.83 25.36 -48.63
CA LEU A 654 -12.51 25.15 -48.04
C LEU A 654 -12.55 25.79 -46.64
N LEU A 655 -12.15 25.04 -45.62
CA LEU A 655 -12.16 25.52 -44.24
C LEU A 655 -10.88 25.10 -43.54
N GLY A 656 -10.04 26.06 -43.16
CA GLY A 656 -8.73 25.78 -42.60
C GLY A 656 -7.88 27.02 -42.37
N ASN A 657 -6.58 26.81 -42.16
CA ASN A 657 -5.60 27.87 -41.97
C ASN A 657 -5.10 28.46 -43.29
N LEU A 658 -4.22 29.48 -43.19
CA LEU A 658 -3.69 30.21 -44.35
C LEU A 658 -3.01 29.29 -45.38
N LYS A 659 -2.31 28.25 -44.95
CA LYS A 659 -1.64 27.29 -45.85
C LYS A 659 -2.64 26.53 -46.73
N LEU A 660 -3.85 26.24 -46.22
CA LEU A 660 -4.91 25.64 -47.04
C LEU A 660 -5.37 26.61 -48.13
N MET A 661 -5.52 27.89 -47.78
CA MET A 661 -5.98 28.91 -48.72
C MET A 661 -4.94 29.15 -49.83
N GLU A 662 -3.65 29.16 -49.47
CA GLU A 662 -2.55 29.27 -50.43
C GLU A 662 -2.49 28.07 -51.40
N ASP A 663 -2.62 26.83 -50.89
CA ASP A 663 -2.63 25.61 -51.73
C ASP A 663 -3.70 25.65 -52.82
N PHE A 664 -4.87 26.22 -52.50
CA PHE A 664 -6.01 26.33 -53.41
C PHE A 664 -6.09 27.70 -54.10
N SER A 665 -5.06 28.55 -53.95
CA SER A 665 -4.98 29.88 -54.57
C SER A 665 -6.17 30.80 -54.25
N VAL A 666 -6.66 30.77 -53.01
CA VAL A 666 -7.74 31.63 -52.50
C VAL A 666 -7.14 32.93 -51.95
N ASP A 667 -7.61 34.08 -52.44
CA ASP A 667 -7.20 35.39 -51.93
C ASP A 667 -7.90 35.69 -50.58
N THR A 668 -7.11 35.91 -49.54
CA THR A 668 -7.58 36.21 -48.17
C THR A 668 -7.34 37.66 -47.75
N SER A 669 -6.86 38.53 -48.65
CA SER A 669 -6.41 39.89 -48.33
C SER A 669 -7.46 40.76 -47.63
N GLU A 670 -8.74 40.64 -48.00
CA GLU A 670 -9.85 41.41 -47.43
C GLU A 670 -10.03 41.17 -45.91
N LEU A 671 -9.75 39.95 -45.43
CA LEU A 671 -10.00 39.54 -44.04
C LEU A 671 -8.72 39.23 -43.24
N ALA A 672 -7.55 39.30 -43.87
CA ALA A 672 -6.27 38.92 -43.27
C ALA A 672 -5.97 39.68 -41.97
N ASP A 673 -6.08 41.02 -42.00
CA ASP A 673 -5.83 41.87 -40.83
C ASP A 673 -6.78 41.55 -39.67
N ARG A 674 -8.04 41.25 -39.99
CA ARG A 674 -9.07 40.94 -39.00
C ARG A 674 -8.86 39.56 -38.39
N ALA A 675 -8.44 38.58 -39.19
CA ALA A 675 -8.07 37.26 -38.71
C ALA A 675 -6.81 37.28 -37.83
N GLU A 676 -5.84 38.15 -38.12
CA GLU A 676 -4.64 38.33 -37.29
C GLU A 676 -4.95 39.02 -35.96
N ALA A 677 -5.79 40.05 -35.98
CA ALA A 677 -6.27 40.71 -34.77
C ALA A 677 -6.96 39.70 -33.82
N MET A 678 -7.87 38.87 -34.36
CA MET A 678 -8.55 37.83 -33.59
C MET A 678 -7.56 36.77 -33.04
N ARG A 679 -6.56 36.35 -33.82
CA ARG A 679 -5.51 35.42 -33.33
C ARG A 679 -4.67 35.99 -32.20
N THR A 680 -4.46 37.31 -32.20
CA THR A 680 -3.67 38.00 -31.16
C THR A 680 -4.45 38.10 -29.84
N GLU A 681 -5.78 38.15 -29.91
CA GLU A 681 -6.68 38.16 -28.75
C GLU A 681 -6.81 36.78 -28.07
N GLY A 682 -6.28 35.72 -28.71
CA GLY A 682 -6.24 34.34 -28.20
C GLY A 682 -7.38 33.49 -28.74
#